data_AF-A0AAD7P3I1-F1
#
_entry.id   AF-A0AAD7P3I1-F1
#
_cell.length_a   1.000
_cell.length_b   1.000
_cell.length_c   1.000
_cell.angle_alpha   90.00
_cell.angle_beta   90.00
_cell.angle_gamma   90.00
#
_symmetry.space_group_name_H-M   'P 1'
#
loop_
_entity.id
_entity.type
_entity.pdbx_description
1 polymer ?
#
loop_
_entity_poly.entity_id
_entity_poly.type
_entity_poly.pdbx_seq_one_letter_code
_entity_poly.pdbx_strand_id
1 'polypeptide(L)'
;MASSVRSLVELFDAPPPSPARFLPRPGPSSAPPPPSQLTTSETLIDDLSRHPDSDSDSDDSLHKSLPPPDSPTLYPPLRRTRPHTPVPGTVVFARNAPPISLPRLDAHLSKLRPPRFAETQSKDPPAMFPPMEQLAQSGSTIEDLEANFKPAPWYRNRNTLLGSAVSLVLGTTGSSAVATFYSLQGLNNTVQVFALILTTIVPVGSDLSDKWRNLFLGTIPNILALNFVSTVNQSLVFLLLFLTLAMVLLFLFHRASANYDRYRVVEGLQQTDPPQSRAGLVATTTMAVHVVVWSSDLWVVPNPYTNATTFPPVVPPLGPSSEYRDPLDFCWTTSMHRNEINYAPALVILSVFVLGSLTIWFPLTLRQIIKRSVPDVNPYSELGRLRNSQELDSEYHRLLSRDRNPFAFLYSGFRRNWGTYEAIYLFAKLSALLTVAVIDSDNCFFRSLSRTAVPIVRQVFLLLLTLGFFIAQCILGPFLDPTNNASEWVSRLNYVTTAALALVVAFDVPGKDILQTYVLYVIYIVTYGFSFYFTIINTTIMQQAVKRLTRRIDFSIDIFSPRLDISATSVHTKRRIWQESITTLFLTSPECRIPAEQPMVFAQARDSEYPPYLLAFTGTPAERHIENIRILREIGSLNYRKAVALITGPDYEWFKYLEGEIQQHFIGPDCYWKSHDSPKGVTSAFGNAWWIPFPPTLVIRYDDGPLTVLQEVVDLEAYIKQNSSHRVQRKREIRMALRALEGQIVVWPYVHITPIGSHSAWFRSNRYTADSSVAFHSCVLRIRRHGHLEWEGLPLGSGFEIELHYAKKVQVDGDVIGLNDDYELTPDLARFLSLNQDLIPRRLQRIDEALHGYRRHHRKESRWKSHVLTHRFLTHVYDHPRESSGLAESSIQFERDQRVRELMVGNEAVFQTSYERLEAVSASPTATWWYLFWDDLWRRNHDTIRGLTLHASDFNPHYPTSIAYRPLPRAALEAFLTQRGLLSKQDFFHSGFLNTVYLRLNDTVFHGSSQALIFHLGDHDSELDMEGVDVETLGQPSTLDTGVGTDADASSIRPRPAYRWEGLLRDPYRSGKQHRRLLAKLGAWLGVTPLWRSGTPSHGISVDVRLEGGRYVVIEPDRAWTSKS
;
A
#
# COMPACT_ATOMS: atom_id res chain seq x y z
N MET A 1 25.72 32.38 -32.40
CA MET A 1 26.50 31.13 -32.42
C MET A 1 27.20 30.82 -33.75
N ALA A 2 27.10 31.64 -34.80
CA ALA A 2 27.80 31.40 -36.08
C ALA A 2 29.31 31.75 -36.09
N SER A 3 29.83 32.45 -35.08
CA SER A 3 31.25 32.85 -35.02
C SER A 3 32.17 31.87 -34.25
N SER A 4 31.61 30.97 -33.43
CA SER A 4 32.42 30.12 -32.52
C SER A 4 32.92 28.81 -33.15
N VAL A 5 32.35 28.41 -34.31
CA VAL A 5 32.73 27.16 -34.99
C VAL A 5 33.96 27.35 -35.90
N ARG A 6 34.24 28.58 -36.33
CA ARG A 6 35.46 28.89 -37.12
C ARG A 6 36.75 28.89 -36.30
N SER A 7 36.69 29.16 -34.98
CA SER A 7 37.92 29.32 -34.17
C SER A 7 38.53 28.02 -33.66
N LEU A 8 37.85 26.88 -33.82
CA LEU A 8 38.34 25.58 -33.34
C LEU A 8 39.33 24.89 -34.29
N VAL A 9 39.46 25.38 -35.53
CA VAL A 9 40.27 24.75 -36.59
C VAL A 9 41.63 25.45 -36.80
N GLU A 10 41.82 26.70 -36.37
CA GLU A 10 43.00 27.51 -36.74
C GLU A 10 44.16 27.53 -35.73
N LEU A 11 44.15 26.75 -34.63
CA LEU A 11 45.16 26.91 -33.56
C LEU A 11 46.21 25.79 -33.39
N PHE A 12 46.36 24.84 -34.32
CA PHE A 12 47.31 23.71 -34.13
C PHE A 12 48.10 23.29 -35.38
N ASP A 13 48.59 24.23 -36.17
CA ASP A 13 49.64 23.96 -37.18
C ASP A 13 51.03 24.34 -36.64
N ALA A 14 51.68 23.39 -35.96
CA ALA A 14 53.15 23.37 -35.84
C ALA A 14 53.64 21.91 -35.67
N PRO A 15 54.58 21.43 -36.51
CA PRO A 15 55.06 20.04 -36.46
C PRO A 15 56.08 19.81 -35.34
N PRO A 16 56.10 18.63 -34.69
CA PRO A 16 57.05 18.30 -33.64
C PRO A 16 58.39 17.78 -34.20
N PRO A 17 59.53 18.04 -33.54
CA PRO A 17 60.76 17.30 -33.79
C PRO A 17 60.84 16.04 -32.91
N SER A 18 61.43 14.98 -33.45
CA SER A 18 61.88 13.77 -32.76
C SER A 18 63.27 13.39 -33.34
N PRO A 19 64.06 12.40 -32.84
CA PRO A 19 63.99 11.56 -31.62
C PRO A 19 65.36 11.31 -30.91
N ALA A 20 65.38 10.58 -29.77
CA ALA A 20 66.42 9.61 -29.32
C ALA A 20 65.95 8.94 -28.00
N ARG A 21 65.74 7.61 -27.84
CA ARG A 21 66.58 6.36 -27.81
C ARG A 21 66.97 5.85 -26.39
N PHE A 22 66.34 4.71 -26.02
CA PHE A 22 66.76 3.48 -25.28
C PHE A 22 67.01 3.33 -23.74
N LEU A 23 66.20 2.40 -23.17
CA LEU A 23 66.45 1.28 -22.18
C LEU A 23 66.71 1.58 -20.67
N PRO A 24 66.68 0.59 -19.74
CA PRO A 24 65.57 -0.24 -19.22
C PRO A 24 65.47 -0.28 -17.64
N ARG A 25 64.44 -0.96 -17.11
CA ARG A 25 64.10 -1.27 -15.67
C ARG A 25 65.25 -1.90 -14.84
N PRO A 26 65.29 -1.79 -13.47
CA PRO A 26 64.45 -2.63 -12.56
C PRO A 26 64.03 -1.98 -11.20
N GLY A 27 63.10 -2.61 -10.46
CA GLY A 27 62.65 -2.24 -9.08
C GLY A 27 63.59 -2.78 -7.97
N PRO A 28 63.17 -3.09 -6.72
CA PRO A 28 61.97 -2.73 -5.93
C PRO A 28 62.34 -2.19 -4.50
N SER A 29 61.34 -2.13 -3.60
CA SER A 29 61.42 -2.19 -2.12
C SER A 29 61.28 -0.92 -1.26
N SER A 30 60.43 -1.07 -0.23
CA SER A 30 60.59 -0.69 1.20
C SER A 30 59.46 0.18 1.76
N ALA A 31 58.73 -0.41 2.72
CA ALA A 31 57.82 0.24 3.66
C ALA A 31 58.60 0.73 4.93
N PRO A 32 57.91 1.13 6.01
CA PRO A 32 57.71 2.47 6.62
C PRO A 32 58.73 2.73 7.80
N PRO A 33 58.67 3.74 8.74
CA PRO A 33 57.55 4.33 9.51
C PRO A 33 57.77 5.83 9.95
N PRO A 34 57.34 6.37 11.13
CA PRO A 34 56.02 6.94 11.42
C PRO A 34 56.11 8.39 12.04
N PRO A 35 55.20 8.87 12.93
CA PRO A 35 54.49 10.14 12.76
C PRO A 35 55.03 11.31 13.62
N SER A 36 54.68 12.53 13.26
CA SER A 36 54.83 13.70 14.14
C SER A 36 53.48 14.33 14.44
N GLN A 37 53.20 14.38 15.75
CA GLN A 37 52.12 15.10 16.38
C GLN A 37 52.36 16.62 16.24
N LEU A 38 51.30 17.38 15.99
CA LEU A 38 51.17 18.73 16.53
C LEU A 38 49.70 19.02 16.83
N THR A 39 49.45 19.04 18.13
CA THR A 39 48.36 19.70 18.84
C THR A 39 48.33 21.20 18.53
N THR A 40 47.15 21.79 18.35
CA THR A 40 46.62 22.86 19.23
C THR A 40 45.21 23.30 18.79
N SER A 41 44.29 23.12 19.73
CA SER A 41 43.36 24.13 20.26
C SER A 41 42.17 24.65 19.43
N GLU A 42 41.00 24.24 19.95
CA GLU A 42 39.90 25.11 20.40
C GLU A 42 38.71 25.41 19.48
N THR A 43 37.67 24.59 19.72
CA THR A 43 36.29 24.97 20.11
C THR A 43 35.49 25.90 19.19
N LEU A 44 34.36 25.41 18.65
CA LEU A 44 33.00 25.56 19.22
C LEU A 44 31.94 25.28 18.14
N ILE A 45 30.90 24.52 18.53
CA ILE A 45 29.62 24.28 17.81
C ILE A 45 29.71 23.25 16.67
N ASP A 46 29.58 21.97 17.02
CA ASP A 46 28.86 21.00 16.19
C ASP A 46 28.57 19.74 17.01
N ASP A 47 27.30 19.51 17.36
CA ASP A 47 26.85 18.20 17.83
C ASP A 47 25.36 18.06 17.52
N LEU A 48 25.08 17.39 16.39
CA LEU A 48 24.05 16.37 16.18
C LEU A 48 23.77 16.22 14.67
N SER A 49 24.78 15.73 13.95
CA SER A 49 24.56 15.08 12.66
C SER A 49 25.52 13.90 12.48
N ARG A 50 24.98 12.81 11.91
CA ARG A 50 25.61 11.54 11.47
C ARG A 50 25.85 10.52 12.59
N HIS A 51 25.58 9.22 12.46
CA HIS A 51 25.10 8.27 11.43
C HIS A 51 25.10 6.87 12.14
N PRO A 52 25.02 5.70 11.50
CA PRO A 52 24.09 5.16 10.49
C PRO A 52 23.52 3.77 10.93
N ASP A 53 22.76 3.17 10.03
CA ASP A 53 22.30 1.77 10.03
C ASP A 53 23.43 0.73 10.19
N SER A 54 23.16 -0.34 10.94
CA SER A 54 23.57 -1.71 10.59
C SER A 54 22.77 -2.75 11.39
N ASP A 55 22.09 -3.63 10.66
CA ASP A 55 21.47 -4.87 11.13
C ASP A 55 22.50 -5.84 11.74
N SER A 56 22.16 -6.46 12.88
CA SER A 56 22.39 -7.90 13.12
C SER A 56 21.65 -8.39 14.36
N ASP A 57 20.92 -9.49 14.19
CA ASP A 57 20.26 -10.31 15.22
C ASP A 57 21.22 -10.76 16.35
N SER A 58 20.59 -11.23 17.44
CA SER A 58 21.12 -11.97 18.61
C SER A 58 21.71 -11.16 19.77
N ASP A 59 20.87 -10.88 20.78
CA ASP A 59 21.08 -11.46 22.11
C ASP A 59 19.83 -11.31 23.00
N ASP A 60 19.19 -12.44 23.26
CA ASP A 60 18.21 -12.63 24.32
C ASP A 60 18.99 -12.96 25.60
N SER A 61 18.59 -12.41 26.74
CA SER A 61 19.16 -12.54 28.09
C SER A 61 20.26 -11.55 28.52
N LEU A 62 19.86 -10.40 29.07
CA LEU A 62 20.31 -9.93 30.40
C LEU A 62 19.63 -8.59 30.77
N HIS A 63 18.47 -8.64 31.42
CA HIS A 63 18.07 -7.58 32.35
C HIS A 63 17.23 -8.17 33.47
N LYS A 64 17.93 -8.54 34.55
CA LYS A 64 17.33 -8.63 35.89
C LYS A 64 16.76 -7.26 36.24
N SER A 65 15.48 -7.26 36.59
CA SER A 65 14.73 -6.15 37.15
C SER A 65 15.47 -5.51 38.35
N LEU A 66 15.90 -4.27 38.18
CA LEU A 66 16.01 -3.33 39.30
C LEU A 66 14.62 -2.70 39.50
N PRO A 67 14.14 -2.53 40.74
CA PRO A 67 12.89 -1.82 41.00
C PRO A 67 13.03 -0.35 40.57
N PRO A 68 11.96 0.29 40.05
CA PRO A 68 12.02 1.68 39.66
C PRO A 68 12.29 2.58 40.88
N PRO A 69 13.04 3.68 40.71
CA PRO A 69 13.27 4.64 41.78
C PRO A 69 11.96 5.38 42.10
N ASP A 70 11.67 5.49 43.40
CA ASP A 70 10.59 6.31 43.95
C ASP A 70 10.64 7.72 43.34
N SER A 71 9.73 8.02 42.43
CA SER A 71 9.55 9.36 41.88
C SER A 71 8.55 10.11 42.75
N PRO A 72 8.86 11.33 43.20
CA PRO A 72 8.07 12.05 44.18
C PRO A 72 6.74 12.48 43.57
N THR A 73 5.65 12.02 44.17
CA THR A 73 4.29 12.50 43.95
C THR A 73 4.23 14.01 44.18
N LEU A 74 3.94 14.77 43.13
CA LEU A 74 3.86 16.24 43.15
C LEU A 74 2.55 16.79 43.72
N TYR A 75 1.74 15.97 44.41
CA TYR A 75 0.51 16.39 45.06
C TYR A 75 0.37 15.77 46.45
N PRO A 76 0.01 16.54 47.50
CA PRO A 76 -0.21 15.99 48.83
C PRO A 76 -1.45 15.07 48.82
N PRO A 77 -1.40 13.91 49.48
CA PRO A 77 -2.55 13.00 49.54
C PRO A 77 -3.70 13.66 50.30
N LEU A 78 -4.88 13.73 49.65
CA LEU A 78 -6.14 14.08 50.31
C LEU A 78 -6.42 13.05 51.42
N ARG A 79 -6.71 13.55 52.63
CA ARG A 79 -6.85 12.72 53.84
C ARG A 79 -8.16 11.92 53.82
N ARG A 80 -8.02 10.61 54.07
CA ARG A 80 -9.03 9.58 54.40
C ARG A 80 -10.40 10.10 54.85
N THR A 81 -11.40 9.93 54.00
CA THR A 81 -12.81 9.78 54.40
C THR A 81 -13.18 8.29 54.58
N ARG A 82 -14.28 8.01 55.29
CA ARG A 82 -14.76 6.69 55.77
C ARG A 82 -14.77 5.57 54.71
N PRO A 83 -14.82 4.28 55.10
CA PRO A 83 -14.79 3.16 54.14
C PRO A 83 -16.12 3.08 53.37
N HIS A 84 -16.23 3.75 52.23
CA HIS A 84 -17.21 3.44 51.20
C HIS A 84 -16.61 2.47 50.19
N THR A 85 -17.42 1.56 49.65
CA THR A 85 -16.99 0.62 48.62
C THR A 85 -17.22 1.27 47.25
N PRO A 86 -16.17 1.56 46.46
CA PRO A 86 -16.34 2.15 45.13
C PRO A 86 -17.10 1.19 44.22
N VAL A 87 -17.97 1.73 43.35
CA VAL A 87 -18.81 0.92 42.46
C VAL A 87 -18.05 0.64 41.16
N PRO A 88 -17.91 -0.62 40.72
CA PRO A 88 -17.21 -0.94 39.49
C PRO A 88 -17.82 -0.26 38.26
N GLY A 89 -16.98 0.22 37.34
CA GLY A 89 -17.38 0.85 36.08
C GLY A 89 -18.23 -0.07 35.21
N THR A 90 -18.00 -1.40 35.26
CA THR A 90 -18.86 -2.39 34.58
C THR A 90 -20.31 -2.39 35.03
N VAL A 91 -20.59 -1.83 36.21
CA VAL A 91 -21.96 -1.65 36.74
C VAL A 91 -22.47 -0.26 36.40
N VAL A 92 -21.66 0.78 36.61
CA VAL A 92 -22.05 2.20 36.38
C VAL A 92 -22.33 2.49 34.90
N PHE A 93 -21.59 1.86 33.99
CA PHE A 93 -21.73 2.06 32.54
C PHE A 93 -22.52 0.94 31.86
N ALA A 94 -23.12 0.02 32.64
CA ALA A 94 -23.94 -1.07 32.12
C ALA A 94 -25.19 -0.55 31.38
N ARG A 95 -25.72 -1.37 30.48
CA ARG A 95 -26.90 -1.01 29.69
C ARG A 95 -28.13 -0.67 30.53
N ASN A 96 -28.32 -1.42 31.60
CA ASN A 96 -29.40 -1.29 32.59
C ASN A 96 -28.99 -0.46 33.82
N ALA A 97 -27.86 0.25 33.77
CA ALA A 97 -27.40 1.07 34.89
C ALA A 97 -28.39 2.20 35.20
N PRO A 98 -28.65 2.50 36.49
CA PRO A 98 -29.27 3.75 36.91
C PRO A 98 -28.54 4.99 36.33
N PRO A 99 -29.25 6.09 36.04
CA PRO A 99 -28.61 7.31 35.58
C PRO A 99 -27.74 7.92 36.70
N ILE A 100 -26.58 8.46 36.33
CA ILE A 100 -25.73 9.23 37.24
C ILE A 100 -26.25 10.66 37.40
N SER A 101 -26.34 11.12 38.63
CA SER A 101 -26.82 12.44 39.03
C SER A 101 -25.64 13.35 39.35
N LEU A 102 -25.43 14.36 38.52
CA LEU A 102 -24.33 15.33 38.64
C LEU A 102 -24.90 16.76 38.70
N PRO A 103 -25.53 17.17 39.82
CA PRO A 103 -26.29 18.41 39.88
C PRO A 103 -25.44 19.67 39.64
N ARG A 104 -24.15 19.63 40.03
CA ARG A 104 -23.20 20.73 39.78
C ARG A 104 -22.90 20.88 38.29
N LEU A 105 -22.67 19.76 37.59
CA LEU A 105 -22.47 19.74 36.15
C LEU A 105 -23.75 20.19 35.43
N ASP A 106 -24.91 19.67 35.82
CA ASP A 106 -26.19 20.06 35.23
C ASP A 106 -26.47 21.56 35.40
N ALA A 107 -26.16 22.13 36.57
CA ALA A 107 -26.28 23.56 36.82
C ALA A 107 -25.27 24.38 36.01
N HIS A 108 -24.06 23.86 35.75
CA HIS A 108 -23.08 24.49 34.87
C HIS A 108 -23.58 24.49 33.41
N LEU A 109 -23.99 23.34 32.89
CA LEU A 109 -24.48 23.19 31.52
C LEU A 109 -25.75 24.02 31.27
N SER A 110 -26.64 24.13 32.26
CA SER A 110 -27.87 24.95 32.15
C SER A 110 -27.60 26.45 32.00
N LYS A 111 -26.41 26.92 32.39
CA LYS A 111 -26.00 28.33 32.25
C LYS A 111 -25.42 28.65 30.88
N LEU A 112 -25.02 27.63 30.11
CA LEU A 112 -24.47 27.81 28.77
C LEU A 112 -25.57 28.30 27.83
N ARG A 113 -25.32 29.42 27.17
CA ARG A 113 -26.25 29.95 26.17
C ARG A 113 -26.03 29.23 24.84
N PRO A 114 -27.10 28.83 24.12
CA PRO A 114 -26.95 28.29 22.78
C PRO A 114 -26.36 29.37 21.87
N PRO A 115 -25.40 29.03 20.98
CA PRO A 115 -24.88 29.97 20.01
C PRO A 115 -25.99 30.39 19.05
N ARG A 116 -25.94 31.66 18.63
CA ARG A 116 -26.84 32.23 17.62
C ARG A 116 -26.01 32.50 16.36
N PHE A 117 -26.23 31.70 15.34
CA PHE A 117 -25.57 31.86 14.05
C PHE A 117 -26.35 32.86 13.19
N ALA A 118 -25.67 33.69 12.41
CA ALA A 118 -26.33 34.72 11.59
C ALA A 118 -27.45 34.15 10.69
N GLU A 119 -27.27 32.93 10.20
CA GLU A 119 -28.18 32.24 9.28
C GLU A 119 -29.49 31.71 9.90
N THR A 120 -29.61 31.69 11.23
CA THR A 120 -30.80 31.15 11.93
C THR A 120 -32.05 32.02 11.84
N GLN A 121 -32.00 33.20 11.20
CA GLN A 121 -33.07 34.19 11.32
C GLN A 121 -34.21 34.09 10.28
N SER A 122 -34.16 33.23 9.24
CA SER A 122 -35.10 33.39 8.11
C SER A 122 -35.67 32.17 7.37
N LYS A 123 -35.27 30.92 7.66
CA LYS A 123 -35.73 29.75 6.87
C LYS A 123 -36.29 28.62 7.72
N ASP A 124 -37.55 28.27 7.47
CA ASP A 124 -38.21 27.03 7.90
C ASP A 124 -38.55 26.21 6.63
N PRO A 125 -38.03 24.96 6.47
CA PRO A 125 -37.19 24.22 7.41
C PRO A 125 -35.75 24.76 7.53
N PRO A 126 -35.03 24.43 8.61
CA PRO A 126 -33.65 24.89 8.83
C PRO A 126 -32.73 24.41 7.70
N ALA A 127 -32.00 25.35 7.09
CA ALA A 127 -31.01 25.05 6.05
C ALA A 127 -29.68 24.59 6.65
N MET A 128 -28.90 23.83 5.87
CA MET A 128 -27.50 23.54 6.22
C MET A 128 -26.65 24.81 6.08
N PHE A 129 -25.58 24.89 6.86
CA PHE A 129 -24.57 25.93 6.72
C PHE A 129 -23.91 25.87 5.33
N PRO A 130 -23.69 27.01 4.65
CA PRO A 130 -22.97 27.04 3.40
C PRO A 130 -21.49 26.76 3.67
N PRO A 131 -20.79 25.99 2.80
CA PRO A 131 -21.24 25.43 1.53
C PRO A 131 -21.73 23.97 1.64
N MET A 132 -22.01 23.46 2.84
CA MET A 132 -22.37 22.05 3.07
C MET A 132 -23.66 21.64 2.34
N GLU A 133 -24.57 22.59 2.10
CA GLU A 133 -25.75 22.35 1.29
C GLU A 133 -25.38 21.89 -0.14
N GLN A 134 -24.37 22.52 -0.76
CA GLN A 134 -23.92 22.16 -2.10
C GLN A 134 -23.27 20.76 -2.13
N LEU A 135 -22.53 20.41 -1.07
CA LEU A 135 -21.99 19.06 -0.91
C LEU A 135 -23.11 18.02 -0.83
N ALA A 136 -24.13 18.26 -0.01
CA ALA A 136 -25.29 17.38 0.12
C ALA A 136 -26.05 17.22 -1.22
N GLN A 137 -26.22 18.32 -1.98
CA GLN A 137 -26.85 18.29 -3.30
C GLN A 137 -26.05 17.49 -4.34
N SER A 138 -24.72 17.43 -4.21
CA SER A 138 -23.85 16.66 -5.12
C SER A 138 -24.01 15.14 -4.97
N GLY A 139 -24.52 14.67 -3.83
CA GLY A 139 -24.60 13.24 -3.50
C GLY A 139 -23.25 12.52 -3.42
N SER A 140 -22.14 13.26 -3.41
CA SER A 140 -20.76 12.75 -3.39
C SER A 140 -20.08 13.09 -2.07
N THR A 141 -19.14 12.25 -1.62
CA THR A 141 -18.29 12.60 -0.47
C THR A 141 -17.19 13.58 -0.88
N ILE A 142 -16.60 14.30 0.07
CA ILE A 142 -15.50 15.23 -0.23
C ILE A 142 -14.35 14.46 -0.89
N GLU A 143 -14.02 13.27 -0.40
CA GLU A 143 -12.96 12.43 -0.97
C GLU A 143 -13.26 11.97 -2.40
N ASP A 144 -14.53 11.75 -2.73
CA ASP A 144 -14.93 11.43 -4.10
C ASP A 144 -14.73 12.65 -5.01
N LEU A 145 -14.97 13.86 -4.51
CA LEU A 145 -14.70 15.10 -5.24
C LEU A 145 -13.19 15.36 -5.38
N GLU A 146 -12.39 15.13 -4.33
CA GLU A 146 -10.92 15.29 -4.36
C GLU A 146 -10.24 14.38 -5.40
N ALA A 147 -10.68 13.12 -5.46
CA ALA A 147 -10.16 12.14 -6.42
C ALA A 147 -10.80 12.23 -7.81
N ASN A 148 -11.75 13.16 -8.00
CA ASN A 148 -12.67 13.22 -9.14
C ASN A 148 -13.25 11.83 -9.49
N PHE A 149 -13.60 11.08 -8.44
CA PHE A 149 -13.98 9.70 -8.49
C PHE A 149 -15.50 9.55 -8.54
N LYS A 150 -15.99 8.93 -9.62
CA LYS A 150 -17.37 8.43 -9.68
C LYS A 150 -17.37 6.94 -9.36
N PRO A 151 -18.06 6.48 -8.30
CA PRO A 151 -18.18 5.06 -8.00
C PRO A 151 -18.86 4.35 -9.17
N ALA A 152 -18.16 3.37 -9.75
CA ALA A 152 -18.77 2.53 -10.77
C ALA A 152 -19.87 1.69 -10.10
N PRO A 153 -21.04 1.51 -10.75
CA PRO A 153 -22.04 0.57 -10.27
C PRO A 153 -21.42 -0.81 -10.06
N TRP A 154 -21.91 -1.56 -9.06
CA TRP A 154 -21.32 -2.85 -8.68
C TRP A 154 -21.17 -3.83 -9.87
N TYR A 155 -22.10 -3.79 -10.82
CA TYR A 155 -22.09 -4.62 -12.03
C TYR A 155 -21.11 -4.17 -13.13
N ARG A 156 -20.47 -3.00 -13.00
CA ARG A 156 -19.46 -2.45 -13.92
C ARG A 156 -18.06 -2.37 -13.29
N ASN A 157 -17.94 -2.66 -11.99
CA ASN A 157 -16.66 -2.62 -11.31
C ASN A 157 -15.79 -3.80 -11.77
N ARG A 158 -14.75 -3.51 -12.56
CA ARG A 158 -13.84 -4.52 -13.13
C ARG A 158 -13.11 -5.32 -12.06
N ASN A 159 -12.77 -4.73 -10.92
CA ASN A 159 -12.12 -5.46 -9.83
C ASN A 159 -13.07 -6.48 -9.21
N THR A 160 -14.35 -6.11 -9.09
CA THR A 160 -15.41 -7.02 -8.64
C THR A 160 -15.71 -8.08 -9.69
N LEU A 161 -15.79 -7.73 -10.98
CA LEU A 161 -16.08 -8.66 -12.07
C LEU A 161 -14.91 -9.60 -12.37
N LEU A 162 -13.67 -9.12 -12.43
CA LEU A 162 -12.48 -9.93 -12.62
C LEU A 162 -12.16 -10.73 -11.36
N GLY A 163 -12.29 -10.15 -10.17
CA GLY A 163 -12.18 -10.91 -8.91
C GLY A 163 -13.23 -12.03 -8.85
N SER A 164 -14.49 -11.73 -9.26
CA SER A 164 -15.56 -12.73 -9.36
C SER A 164 -15.34 -13.70 -10.51
N ALA A 165 -14.82 -13.28 -11.67
CA ALA A 165 -14.60 -14.13 -12.83
C ALA A 165 -13.35 -15.00 -12.68
N VAL A 166 -12.29 -14.53 -12.03
CA VAL A 166 -11.15 -15.34 -11.60
C VAL A 166 -11.63 -16.36 -10.57
N SER A 167 -12.42 -15.93 -9.58
CA SER A 167 -13.05 -16.83 -8.60
C SER A 167 -14.06 -17.80 -9.22
N LEU A 168 -14.76 -17.38 -10.29
CA LEU A 168 -15.72 -18.17 -11.05
C LEU A 168 -15.02 -19.05 -12.08
N VAL A 169 -13.87 -18.70 -12.64
CA VAL A 169 -13.11 -19.58 -13.55
C VAL A 169 -12.33 -20.61 -12.75
N LEU A 170 -11.73 -20.21 -11.63
CA LEU A 170 -11.24 -21.13 -10.60
C LEU A 170 -12.40 -21.89 -9.90
N GLY A 171 -13.63 -21.40 -10.03
CA GLY A 171 -14.86 -21.97 -9.45
C GLY A 171 -15.70 -22.78 -10.44
N THR A 172 -15.56 -22.62 -11.75
CA THR A 172 -16.32 -23.34 -12.81
C THR A 172 -15.72 -24.71 -13.09
N THR A 173 -14.60 -25.02 -12.46
CA THR A 173 -14.18 -26.39 -12.12
C THR A 173 -15.00 -26.99 -10.94
N GLY A 174 -16.06 -26.32 -10.48
CA GLY A 174 -17.02 -26.78 -9.47
C GLY A 174 -18.39 -26.09 -9.63
N SER A 175 -19.32 -26.72 -10.35
CA SER A 175 -20.67 -26.15 -10.53
C SER A 175 -21.45 -26.03 -9.20
N SER A 176 -21.81 -24.81 -8.81
CA SER A 176 -23.21 -24.36 -8.75
C SER A 176 -23.30 -22.85 -8.43
N ALA A 177 -24.32 -22.21 -8.98
CA ALA A 177 -24.47 -20.77 -9.10
C ALA A 177 -24.65 -20.02 -7.77
N VAL A 178 -23.97 -18.85 -7.68
CA VAL A 178 -24.43 -17.52 -7.22
C VAL A 178 -23.24 -16.77 -6.59
N ALA A 179 -22.93 -15.58 -7.14
CA ALA A 179 -21.84 -14.66 -6.76
C ALA A 179 -22.01 -14.12 -5.32
N THR A 180 -20.98 -13.74 -4.54
CA THR A 180 -20.02 -12.63 -4.76
C THR A 180 -18.97 -12.61 -3.60
N PHE A 181 -17.80 -11.97 -3.82
CA PHE A 181 -16.74 -11.55 -2.85
C PHE A 181 -15.57 -12.50 -2.49
N TYR A 182 -14.43 -11.87 -2.13
CA TYR A 182 -13.11 -12.43 -1.75
C TYR A 182 -13.10 -13.65 -0.83
N SER A 183 -14.16 -13.87 -0.05
CA SER A 183 -14.29 -15.06 0.79
C SER A 183 -14.40 -16.35 -0.03
N LEU A 184 -14.83 -16.26 -1.30
CA LEU A 184 -14.85 -17.38 -2.24
C LEU A 184 -13.45 -17.84 -2.64
N GLN A 185 -12.45 -16.94 -2.66
CA GLN A 185 -11.06 -17.31 -2.94
C GLN A 185 -10.50 -18.18 -1.80
N GLY A 186 -10.78 -17.80 -0.55
CA GLY A 186 -10.48 -18.62 0.63
C GLY A 186 -11.15 -19.99 0.54
N LEU A 187 -12.47 -20.02 0.33
CA LEU A 187 -13.24 -21.26 0.18
C LEU A 187 -12.71 -22.17 -0.93
N ASN A 188 -12.37 -21.61 -2.09
CA ASN A 188 -11.87 -22.37 -3.23
C ASN A 188 -10.44 -22.89 -3.01
N ASN A 189 -9.57 -22.06 -2.42
CA ASN A 189 -8.24 -22.47 -2.01
C ASN A 189 -8.29 -23.59 -0.95
N THR A 190 -9.23 -23.50 -0.01
CA THR A 190 -9.56 -24.56 0.95
C THR A 190 -9.94 -25.83 0.23
N VAL A 191 -10.93 -25.78 -0.67
CA VAL A 191 -11.42 -26.94 -1.44
C VAL A 191 -10.31 -27.60 -2.27
N GLN A 192 -9.46 -26.84 -2.95
CA GLN A 192 -8.40 -27.39 -3.81
C GLN A 192 -7.32 -28.15 -3.03
N VAL A 193 -6.74 -27.53 -1.98
CA VAL A 193 -5.72 -28.20 -1.14
C VAL A 193 -6.34 -29.35 -0.38
N PHE A 194 -7.59 -29.19 0.06
CA PHE A 194 -8.34 -30.23 0.73
C PHE A 194 -8.58 -31.44 -0.19
N ALA A 195 -9.01 -31.23 -1.44
CA ALA A 195 -9.19 -32.29 -2.42
C ALA A 195 -7.88 -33.07 -2.68
N LEU A 196 -6.75 -32.35 -2.74
CA LEU A 196 -5.42 -32.95 -2.90
C LEU A 196 -4.99 -33.82 -1.71
N ILE A 197 -5.40 -33.47 -0.48
CA ILE A 197 -5.16 -34.32 0.69
C ILE A 197 -6.13 -35.50 0.69
N LEU A 198 -7.39 -35.29 0.29
CA LEU A 198 -8.43 -36.32 0.25
C LEU A 198 -8.10 -37.47 -0.71
N THR A 199 -7.51 -37.18 -1.88
CA THR A 199 -7.09 -38.22 -2.84
C THR A 199 -6.08 -39.22 -2.24
N THR A 200 -5.48 -38.90 -1.09
CA THR A 200 -4.56 -39.82 -0.39
C THR A 200 -5.25 -40.78 0.59
N ILE A 201 -6.54 -40.57 0.90
CA ILE A 201 -7.31 -41.33 1.92
C ILE A 201 -8.28 -42.34 1.28
N VAL A 202 -8.84 -42.01 0.11
CA VAL A 202 -9.84 -42.86 -0.57
C VAL A 202 -9.25 -43.40 -1.88
N PRO A 203 -8.95 -44.71 -1.99
CA PRO A 203 -8.50 -45.31 -3.24
C PRO A 203 -9.65 -45.37 -4.26
N VAL A 204 -9.35 -45.04 -5.51
CA VAL A 204 -10.29 -45.14 -6.64
C VAL A 204 -10.55 -46.62 -6.92
N GLY A 205 -11.67 -47.17 -6.44
CA GLY A 205 -12.06 -48.54 -6.80
C GLY A 205 -12.96 -49.33 -5.85
N SER A 206 -13.39 -48.80 -4.70
CA SER A 206 -14.39 -49.50 -3.87
C SER A 206 -15.81 -49.12 -4.26
N ASP A 207 -16.72 -50.10 -4.32
CA ASP A 207 -18.15 -49.91 -4.63
C ASP A 207 -18.80 -48.88 -3.68
N LEU A 208 -18.98 -47.64 -4.15
CA LEU A 208 -19.49 -46.51 -3.39
C LEU A 208 -21.02 -46.42 -3.50
N SER A 209 -21.74 -47.07 -2.58
CA SER A 209 -23.20 -47.27 -2.65
C SER A 209 -24.10 -46.11 -2.14
N ASP A 210 -23.71 -44.83 -2.27
CA ASP A 210 -24.59 -43.70 -1.89
C ASP A 210 -24.46 -42.53 -2.88
N LYS A 211 -25.60 -41.99 -3.36
CA LYS A 211 -25.64 -40.83 -4.30
C LYS A 211 -24.88 -39.60 -3.77
N TRP A 212 -25.00 -39.32 -2.46
CA TRP A 212 -24.29 -38.22 -1.81
C TRP A 212 -22.79 -38.50 -1.65
N ARG A 213 -22.40 -39.77 -1.43
CA ARG A 213 -20.98 -40.18 -1.38
C ARG A 213 -20.33 -40.08 -2.76
N ASN A 214 -21.01 -40.50 -3.82
CA ASN A 214 -20.50 -40.39 -5.19
C ASN A 214 -20.37 -38.92 -5.64
N LEU A 215 -21.29 -38.04 -5.22
CA LEU A 215 -21.21 -36.61 -5.53
C LEU A 215 -20.00 -35.95 -4.83
N PHE A 216 -19.87 -36.11 -3.51
CA PHE A 216 -18.86 -35.40 -2.70
C PHE A 216 -17.46 -36.02 -2.69
N LEU A 217 -17.34 -37.36 -2.79
CA LEU A 217 -16.05 -38.05 -2.73
C LEU A 217 -15.52 -38.48 -4.10
N GLY A 218 -16.39 -38.64 -5.10
CA GLY A 218 -16.01 -39.07 -6.45
C GLY A 218 -16.09 -37.94 -7.49
N THR A 219 -17.28 -37.39 -7.68
CA THR A 219 -17.60 -36.52 -8.82
C THR A 219 -17.00 -35.12 -8.66
N ILE A 220 -17.20 -34.48 -7.50
CA ILE A 220 -16.68 -33.13 -7.23
C ILE A 220 -15.13 -33.11 -7.23
N PRO A 221 -14.41 -34.00 -6.52
CA PRO A 221 -12.94 -34.03 -6.53
C PRO A 221 -12.32 -34.39 -7.89
N ASN A 222 -12.90 -35.31 -8.67
CA ASN A 222 -12.37 -35.66 -10.00
C ASN A 222 -12.59 -34.57 -11.04
N ILE A 223 -13.72 -33.86 -10.97
CA ILE A 223 -13.96 -32.66 -11.81
C ILE A 223 -13.00 -31.52 -11.39
N LEU A 224 -12.79 -31.33 -10.08
CA LEU A 224 -11.82 -30.36 -9.53
C LEU A 224 -10.36 -30.70 -9.91
N ALA A 225 -10.01 -31.98 -9.98
CA ALA A 225 -8.69 -32.46 -10.39
C ALA A 225 -8.51 -32.52 -11.92
N LEU A 226 -9.56 -32.22 -12.69
CA LEU A 226 -9.60 -32.39 -14.16
C LEU A 226 -9.27 -33.82 -14.61
N ASN A 227 -9.58 -34.82 -13.78
CA ASN A 227 -9.28 -36.22 -14.05
C ASN A 227 -10.41 -36.84 -14.91
N PHE A 228 -10.34 -36.65 -16.23
CA PHE A 228 -11.27 -37.24 -17.17
C PHE A 228 -10.80 -38.65 -17.53
N VAL A 229 -11.47 -39.66 -16.99
CA VAL A 229 -11.27 -41.07 -17.32
C VAL A 229 -11.64 -41.28 -18.80
N SER A 230 -10.64 -41.21 -19.67
CA SER A 230 -10.78 -41.47 -21.10
C SER A 230 -9.55 -42.21 -21.63
N THR A 231 -9.70 -42.90 -22.76
CA THR A 231 -8.61 -43.67 -23.39
C THR A 231 -7.31 -42.84 -23.48
N VAL A 232 -6.14 -43.46 -23.27
CA VAL A 232 -4.82 -42.79 -23.16
C VAL A 232 -4.62 -41.71 -24.24
N ASN A 233 -5.07 -41.94 -25.47
CA ASN A 233 -4.98 -40.99 -26.57
C ASN A 233 -5.85 -39.72 -26.40
N GLN A 234 -7.07 -39.85 -25.87
CA GLN A 234 -7.95 -38.70 -25.58
C GLN A 234 -7.40 -37.87 -24.41
N SER A 235 -6.87 -38.53 -23.38
CA SER A 235 -6.23 -37.89 -22.23
C SER A 235 -4.96 -37.12 -22.62
N LEU A 236 -4.16 -37.67 -23.56
CA LEU A 236 -2.97 -37.01 -24.11
C LEU A 236 -3.32 -35.76 -24.94
N VAL A 237 -4.38 -35.81 -25.76
CA VAL A 237 -4.84 -34.64 -26.55
C VAL A 237 -5.35 -33.53 -25.62
N PHE A 238 -6.12 -33.88 -24.60
CA PHE A 238 -6.62 -32.91 -23.61
C PHE A 238 -5.46 -32.26 -22.82
N LEU A 239 -4.49 -33.05 -22.39
CA LEU A 239 -3.28 -32.59 -21.73
C LEU A 239 -2.50 -31.59 -22.59
N LEU A 240 -2.33 -31.87 -23.89
CA LEU A 240 -1.60 -30.99 -24.80
C LEU A 240 -2.33 -29.66 -25.04
N LEU A 241 -3.66 -29.69 -25.23
CA LEU A 241 -4.48 -28.47 -25.32
C LEU A 241 -4.38 -27.62 -24.06
N PHE A 242 -4.33 -28.26 -22.91
CA PHE A 242 -4.23 -27.57 -21.64
C PHE A 242 -2.85 -26.94 -21.39
N LEU A 243 -1.77 -27.68 -21.65
CA LEU A 243 -0.39 -27.16 -21.53
C LEU A 243 -0.14 -25.99 -22.50
N THR A 244 -0.68 -26.08 -23.72
CA THR A 244 -0.59 -24.99 -24.71
C THR A 244 -1.40 -23.76 -24.30
N LEU A 245 -2.61 -23.94 -23.78
CA LEU A 245 -3.42 -22.83 -23.23
C LEU A 245 -2.70 -22.14 -22.06
N ALA A 246 -2.14 -22.90 -21.12
CA ALA A 246 -1.39 -22.35 -19.99
C ALA A 246 -0.18 -21.50 -20.46
N MET A 247 0.54 -21.97 -21.47
CA MET A 247 1.65 -21.24 -22.09
C MET A 247 1.21 -19.94 -22.77
N VAL A 248 0.10 -19.94 -23.50
CA VAL A 248 -0.46 -18.74 -24.12
C VAL A 248 -0.87 -17.72 -23.05
N LEU A 249 -1.53 -18.16 -21.99
CA LEU A 249 -1.93 -17.29 -20.87
C LEU A 249 -0.71 -16.68 -20.16
N LEU A 250 0.35 -17.46 -19.91
CA LEU A 250 1.60 -16.96 -19.35
C LEU A 250 2.26 -15.92 -20.25
N PHE A 251 2.27 -16.14 -21.57
CA PHE A 251 2.81 -15.19 -22.52
C PHE A 251 2.01 -13.87 -22.54
N LEU A 252 0.68 -13.96 -22.53
CA LEU A 252 -0.19 -12.78 -22.43
C LEU A 252 0.02 -12.03 -21.11
N PHE A 253 0.16 -12.75 -20.00
CA PHE A 253 0.48 -12.17 -18.69
C PHE A 253 1.87 -11.50 -18.69
N HIS A 254 2.89 -12.13 -19.29
CA HIS A 254 4.22 -11.54 -19.42
C HIS A 254 4.16 -10.24 -20.22
N ARG A 255 3.50 -10.25 -21.38
CA ARG A 255 3.34 -9.06 -22.22
C ARG A 255 2.55 -7.96 -21.52
N ALA A 256 1.52 -8.33 -20.77
CA ALA A 256 0.71 -7.41 -19.98
C ALA A 256 1.49 -6.76 -18.83
N SER A 257 2.42 -7.50 -18.22
CA SER A 257 3.17 -7.09 -17.03
C SER A 257 4.51 -6.40 -17.32
N ALA A 258 5.16 -6.70 -18.45
CA ALA A 258 6.48 -6.16 -18.79
C ALA A 258 6.54 -4.62 -18.77
N ASN A 259 5.40 -3.95 -19.01
CA ASN A 259 5.31 -2.50 -19.12
C ASN A 259 4.53 -1.83 -17.98
N TYR A 260 4.13 -2.58 -16.94
CA TYR A 260 3.27 -2.05 -15.89
C TYR A 260 4.07 -1.67 -14.64
N ASP A 261 4.14 -0.37 -14.35
CA ASP A 261 4.64 0.19 -13.10
C ASP A 261 3.79 1.42 -12.73
N ARG A 262 3.15 1.39 -11.56
CA ARG A 262 2.28 2.47 -11.07
C ARG A 262 3.07 3.74 -10.79
N TYR A 263 4.31 3.60 -10.33
CA TYR A 263 5.18 4.67 -9.91
C TYR A 263 6.31 4.88 -10.91
N ARG A 264 6.08 4.51 -12.19
CA ARG A 264 7.07 4.74 -13.24
C ARG A 264 7.41 6.23 -13.24
N VAL A 265 8.67 6.54 -12.97
CA VAL A 265 9.16 7.91 -13.00
C VAL A 265 8.83 8.49 -14.37
N VAL A 266 7.93 9.47 -14.36
CA VAL A 266 7.50 10.18 -15.56
C VAL A 266 8.56 11.22 -15.86
N GLU A 267 9.49 10.82 -16.72
CA GLU A 267 10.56 11.69 -17.16
C GLU A 267 9.99 12.95 -17.81
N GLY A 268 10.44 14.13 -17.34
CA GLY A 268 9.95 15.41 -17.84
C GLY A 268 8.50 15.76 -17.48
N LEU A 269 7.86 15.05 -16.54
CA LEU A 269 6.48 15.30 -16.10
C LEU A 269 5.44 15.23 -17.23
N GLN A 270 5.70 14.45 -18.29
CA GLN A 270 4.77 14.27 -19.42
C GLN A 270 4.11 12.91 -19.39
N GLN A 271 2.78 12.89 -19.39
CA GLN A 271 2.01 11.66 -19.37
C GLN A 271 2.26 10.84 -20.65
N THR A 272 2.92 9.70 -20.53
CA THR A 272 2.96 8.70 -21.59
C THR A 272 1.66 7.88 -21.55
N ASP A 273 1.02 7.66 -22.69
CA ASP A 273 -0.20 6.85 -22.76
C ASP A 273 -0.01 5.50 -22.04
N PRO A 274 -0.86 5.16 -21.06
CA PRO A 274 -0.77 3.86 -20.42
C PRO A 274 -1.10 2.78 -21.46
N PRO A 275 -0.25 1.75 -21.65
CA PRO A 275 -0.60 0.64 -22.49
C PRO A 275 -1.86 -0.03 -21.91
N GLN A 276 -2.96 0.04 -22.66
CA GLN A 276 -4.24 -0.55 -22.30
C GLN A 276 -4.10 -2.08 -22.30
N SER A 277 -3.67 -2.62 -21.16
CA SER A 277 -3.37 -4.04 -21.02
C SER A 277 -4.59 -4.77 -20.46
N ARG A 278 -5.22 -5.60 -21.30
CA ARG A 278 -6.26 -6.55 -20.90
C ARG A 278 -5.54 -7.73 -20.23
N ALA A 279 -5.59 -7.82 -18.91
CA ALA A 279 -5.04 -8.96 -18.18
C ALA A 279 -6.14 -9.98 -17.89
N GLY A 280 -5.96 -11.20 -18.39
CA GLY A 280 -6.65 -12.41 -17.93
C GLY A 280 -5.67 -13.28 -17.18
N LEU A 281 -6.09 -13.89 -16.08
CA LEU A 281 -5.25 -14.77 -15.28
C LEU A 281 -6.04 -16.02 -14.89
N VAL A 282 -5.52 -17.19 -15.25
CA VAL A 282 -5.98 -18.50 -14.78
C VAL A 282 -4.76 -19.41 -14.71
N ALA A 283 -4.59 -20.11 -13.59
CA ALA A 283 -3.53 -21.08 -13.35
C ALA A 283 -4.14 -22.42 -12.93
N THR A 284 -3.64 -23.51 -13.51
CA THR A 284 -3.79 -24.88 -12.99
C THR A 284 -2.59 -25.72 -13.45
N THR A 285 -1.85 -26.31 -12.49
CA THR A 285 -0.51 -26.93 -12.63
C THR A 285 -0.48 -28.43 -12.31
N THR A 286 -1.60 -29.04 -11.92
CA THR A 286 -1.63 -30.41 -11.39
C THR A 286 -1.09 -31.43 -12.39
N MET A 287 -1.56 -31.36 -13.64
CA MET A 287 -1.22 -32.34 -14.67
C MET A 287 0.26 -32.38 -15.06
N ALA A 288 0.99 -31.27 -15.00
CA ALA A 288 2.40 -31.24 -15.40
C ALA A 288 3.29 -32.07 -14.46
N VAL A 289 2.98 -32.14 -13.16
CA VAL A 289 3.73 -32.97 -12.21
C VAL A 289 3.46 -34.46 -12.44
N HIS A 290 2.21 -34.83 -12.69
CA HIS A 290 1.84 -36.21 -13.01
C HIS A 290 2.55 -36.74 -14.27
N VAL A 291 2.80 -35.87 -15.26
CA VAL A 291 3.57 -36.21 -16.47
C VAL A 291 5.06 -36.37 -16.19
N VAL A 292 5.66 -35.53 -15.35
CA VAL A 292 7.10 -35.66 -15.00
C VAL A 292 7.37 -36.98 -14.28
N VAL A 293 6.52 -37.33 -13.32
CA VAL A 293 6.68 -38.54 -12.49
C VAL A 293 6.06 -39.79 -13.18
N TRP A 294 5.33 -39.58 -14.27
CA TRP A 294 4.62 -40.62 -15.05
C TRP A 294 3.72 -41.48 -14.16
N SER A 295 2.67 -40.86 -13.60
CA SER A 295 1.71 -41.51 -12.69
C SER A 295 0.91 -42.62 -13.36
N SER A 296 0.27 -43.48 -12.56
CA SER A 296 -0.52 -44.62 -13.04
C SER A 296 -1.58 -44.30 -14.09
N ASP A 297 -2.14 -43.10 -14.06
CA ASP A 297 -3.14 -42.64 -15.04
C ASP A 297 -2.57 -42.47 -16.46
N LEU A 298 -1.24 -42.39 -16.60
CA LEU A 298 -0.51 -42.29 -17.87
C LEU A 298 0.10 -43.63 -18.29
N TRP A 299 -0.12 -44.71 -17.53
CA TRP A 299 0.38 -46.03 -17.89
C TRP A 299 -0.48 -46.66 -18.98
N VAL A 300 0.18 -47.20 -19.99
CA VAL A 300 -0.45 -47.84 -21.15
C VAL A 300 -0.98 -49.25 -20.80
N VAL A 301 -0.60 -49.78 -19.63
CA VAL A 301 -1.00 -51.09 -19.10
C VAL A 301 -1.59 -50.91 -17.68
N PRO A 302 -2.62 -51.67 -17.28
CA PRO A 302 -3.17 -51.63 -15.93
C PRO A 302 -2.09 -51.85 -14.86
N ASN A 303 -2.21 -51.18 -13.71
CA ASN A 303 -1.21 -51.19 -12.64
C ASN A 303 -0.86 -52.64 -12.19
N PRO A 304 0.35 -53.17 -12.51
CA PRO A 304 0.70 -54.57 -12.27
C PRO A 304 1.04 -54.88 -10.81
N TYR A 305 1.04 -53.86 -9.94
CA TYR A 305 1.48 -53.96 -8.55
C TYR A 305 0.32 -53.97 -7.53
N THR A 306 -0.94 -53.82 -7.97
CA THR A 306 -2.11 -53.75 -7.07
C THR A 306 -2.43 -55.07 -6.38
N ASN A 307 -2.13 -56.21 -7.02
CA ASN A 307 -2.39 -57.56 -6.50
C ASN A 307 -1.14 -58.48 -6.55
N ALA A 308 0.05 -57.89 -6.55
CA ALA A 308 1.30 -58.64 -6.70
C ALA A 308 1.72 -59.35 -5.40
N THR A 309 2.03 -60.64 -5.47
CA THR A 309 2.57 -61.44 -4.35
C THR A 309 4.10 -61.48 -4.32
N THR A 310 4.75 -61.02 -5.39
CA THR A 310 6.22 -60.96 -5.55
C THR A 310 6.68 -59.56 -5.94
N PHE A 311 7.92 -59.21 -5.59
CA PHE A 311 8.50 -57.91 -5.90
C PHE A 311 9.88 -58.06 -6.53
N PRO A 312 10.06 -57.77 -7.84
CA PRO A 312 9.07 -57.25 -8.80
C PRO A 312 7.96 -58.27 -9.18
N PRO A 313 6.79 -57.80 -9.65
CA PRO A 313 5.67 -58.66 -10.04
C PRO A 313 6.00 -59.49 -11.28
N VAL A 314 5.61 -60.76 -11.28
CA VAL A 314 5.73 -61.63 -12.45
C VAL A 314 4.45 -61.50 -13.28
N VAL A 315 4.58 -60.97 -14.50
CA VAL A 315 3.47 -60.70 -15.42
C VAL A 315 3.70 -61.42 -16.76
N PRO A 316 2.65 -61.96 -17.42
CA PRO A 316 2.78 -62.66 -18.69
C PRO A 316 3.19 -61.72 -19.83
N PRO A 317 3.93 -62.20 -20.85
CA PRO A 317 4.35 -61.38 -21.99
C PRO A 317 3.13 -60.90 -22.81
N LEU A 318 3.15 -59.62 -23.21
CA LEU A 318 2.07 -58.95 -23.95
C LEU A 318 1.92 -59.42 -25.41
N GLY A 319 2.93 -60.12 -25.95
CA GLY A 319 2.99 -60.61 -27.33
C GLY A 319 4.42 -61.04 -27.73
N PRO A 320 4.71 -61.24 -29.03
CA PRO A 320 6.07 -61.56 -29.50
C PRO A 320 7.06 -60.45 -29.12
N SER A 321 8.23 -60.81 -28.60
CA SER A 321 9.26 -59.86 -28.13
C SER A 321 9.85 -58.97 -29.23
N SER A 322 9.64 -59.34 -30.51
CA SER A 322 10.00 -58.52 -31.67
C SER A 322 9.06 -57.34 -31.90
N GLU A 323 7.81 -57.43 -31.43
CA GLU A 323 6.76 -56.44 -31.69
C GLU A 323 6.38 -55.64 -30.43
N TYR A 324 6.40 -56.29 -29.26
CA TYR A 324 6.01 -55.69 -27.98
C TYR A 324 7.21 -55.45 -27.07
N ARG A 325 7.11 -54.43 -26.22
CA ARG A 325 8.03 -54.18 -25.10
C ARG A 325 7.80 -55.19 -23.97
N ASP A 326 8.78 -55.31 -23.07
CA ASP A 326 8.60 -56.11 -21.87
C ASP A 326 7.45 -55.52 -21.04
N PRO A 327 6.59 -56.35 -20.41
CA PRO A 327 5.41 -55.85 -19.71
C PRO A 327 5.69 -54.91 -18.52
N LEU A 328 6.94 -54.85 -18.05
CA LEU A 328 7.40 -53.94 -16.98
C LEU A 328 8.10 -52.67 -17.52
N ASP A 329 8.33 -52.56 -18.83
CA ASP A 329 8.95 -51.43 -19.54
C ASP A 329 7.92 -50.42 -20.05
N PHE A 330 6.97 -50.06 -19.19
CA PHE A 330 5.86 -49.16 -19.50
C PHE A 330 6.09 -47.70 -19.08
N CYS A 331 7.11 -47.45 -18.27
CA CYS A 331 7.40 -46.13 -17.72
C CYS A 331 7.96 -45.19 -18.79
N TRP A 332 7.41 -43.97 -18.88
CA TRP A 332 7.73 -42.99 -19.93
C TRP A 332 7.57 -43.57 -21.35
N THR A 333 6.51 -44.35 -21.55
CA THR A 333 6.11 -44.87 -22.86
C THR A 333 4.64 -44.56 -23.13
N THR A 334 4.32 -44.13 -24.35
CA THR A 334 2.93 -43.89 -24.78
C THR A 334 2.33 -45.07 -25.55
N SER A 335 3.14 -46.06 -25.94
CA SER A 335 2.70 -47.31 -26.57
C SER A 335 3.64 -48.48 -26.23
N MET A 336 3.06 -49.68 -26.12
CA MET A 336 3.80 -50.94 -25.93
C MET A 336 4.34 -51.53 -27.22
N HIS A 337 3.86 -51.07 -28.38
CA HIS A 337 4.38 -51.50 -29.66
C HIS A 337 5.72 -50.83 -29.96
N ARG A 338 6.74 -51.62 -30.33
CA ARG A 338 8.05 -51.10 -30.70
C ARG A 338 8.04 -50.29 -32.00
N ASN A 339 7.02 -50.49 -32.84
CA ASN A 339 6.87 -49.84 -34.15
C ASN A 339 6.17 -48.47 -34.09
N GLU A 340 5.64 -48.07 -32.92
CA GLU A 340 4.95 -46.80 -32.74
C GLU A 340 5.85 -45.73 -32.09
N ILE A 341 5.60 -44.46 -32.43
CA ILE A 341 6.40 -43.32 -31.94
C ILE A 341 6.09 -43.09 -30.46
N ASN A 342 7.14 -43.06 -29.63
CA ASN A 342 7.02 -42.70 -28.22
C ASN A 342 7.02 -41.17 -28.04
N TYR A 343 5.88 -40.59 -27.67
CA TYR A 343 5.75 -39.14 -27.42
C TYR A 343 6.12 -38.72 -25.99
N ALA A 344 6.40 -39.67 -25.08
CA ALA A 344 6.69 -39.37 -23.68
C ALA A 344 7.85 -38.38 -23.48
N PRO A 345 9.00 -38.45 -24.19
CA PRO A 345 10.09 -37.50 -23.99
C PRO A 345 9.68 -36.05 -24.30
N ALA A 346 8.87 -35.84 -25.36
CA ALA A 346 8.38 -34.51 -25.72
C ALA A 346 7.43 -33.95 -24.66
N LEU A 347 6.53 -34.79 -24.12
CA LEU A 347 5.60 -34.43 -23.06
C LEU A 347 6.31 -34.11 -21.74
N VAL A 348 7.37 -34.85 -21.40
CA VAL A 348 8.20 -34.58 -20.22
C VAL A 348 8.93 -33.25 -20.36
N ILE A 349 9.58 -32.99 -21.50
CA ILE A 349 10.28 -31.71 -21.74
C ILE A 349 9.29 -30.53 -21.65
N LEU A 350 8.13 -30.65 -22.29
CA LEU A 350 7.09 -29.62 -22.22
C LEU A 350 6.60 -29.42 -20.77
N SER A 351 6.39 -30.50 -20.03
CA SER A 351 5.91 -30.45 -18.63
C SER A 351 6.95 -29.85 -17.68
N VAL A 352 8.24 -30.13 -17.87
CA VAL A 352 9.33 -29.51 -17.11
C VAL A 352 9.40 -28.00 -17.38
N PHE A 353 9.25 -27.57 -18.63
CA PHE A 353 9.20 -26.16 -18.98
C PHE A 353 7.99 -25.44 -18.37
N VAL A 354 6.81 -26.05 -18.49
CA VAL A 354 5.56 -25.52 -17.91
C VAL A 354 5.65 -25.48 -16.38
N LEU A 355 6.27 -26.48 -15.74
CA LEU A 355 6.55 -26.45 -14.31
C LEU A 355 7.49 -25.32 -13.96
N GLY A 356 8.67 -25.21 -14.56
CA GLY A 356 9.62 -24.13 -14.24
C GLY A 356 9.03 -22.74 -14.40
N SER A 357 8.24 -22.53 -15.46
CA SER A 357 7.57 -21.25 -15.71
C SER A 357 6.42 -20.96 -14.73
N LEU A 358 5.55 -21.92 -14.40
CA LEU A 358 4.43 -21.72 -13.47
C LEU A 358 4.83 -21.74 -11.99
N THR A 359 5.92 -22.44 -11.64
CA THR A 359 6.30 -22.68 -10.22
C THR A 359 7.32 -21.68 -9.69
N ILE A 360 8.26 -21.24 -10.53
CA ILE A 360 9.34 -20.35 -10.11
C ILE A 360 9.11 -18.97 -10.74
N TRP A 361 9.03 -18.91 -12.07
CA TRP A 361 8.99 -17.64 -12.78
C TRP A 361 7.68 -16.86 -12.52
N PHE A 362 6.52 -17.52 -12.60
CA PHE A 362 5.23 -16.87 -12.44
C PHE A 362 5.02 -16.28 -11.04
N PRO A 363 5.27 -16.99 -9.91
CA PRO A 363 5.12 -16.40 -8.58
C PRO A 363 6.12 -15.26 -8.30
N LEU A 364 7.36 -15.37 -8.79
CA LEU A 364 8.36 -14.29 -8.65
C LEU A 364 7.93 -13.04 -9.42
N THR A 365 7.49 -13.22 -10.66
CA THR A 365 6.99 -12.12 -11.51
C THR A 365 5.73 -11.50 -10.92
N LEU A 366 4.79 -12.32 -10.44
CA LEU A 366 3.58 -11.88 -9.74
C LEU A 366 3.92 -11.04 -8.49
N ARG A 367 4.89 -11.49 -7.68
CA ARG A 367 5.36 -10.75 -6.52
C ARG A 367 5.93 -9.38 -6.91
N GLN A 368 6.73 -9.31 -7.98
CA GLN A 368 7.29 -8.06 -8.47
C GLN A 368 6.19 -7.09 -8.97
N ILE A 369 5.21 -7.58 -9.72
CA ILE A 369 4.09 -6.78 -10.23
C ILE A 369 3.25 -6.25 -9.07
N ILE A 370 2.91 -7.09 -8.09
CA ILE A 370 2.16 -6.66 -6.91
C ILE A 370 2.93 -5.56 -6.17
N LYS A 371 4.24 -5.76 -5.92
CA LYS A 371 5.08 -4.72 -5.28
C LYS A 371 5.10 -3.39 -6.04
N ARG A 372 4.97 -3.42 -7.38
CA ARG A 372 4.88 -2.22 -8.23
C ARG A 372 3.47 -1.67 -8.36
N SER A 373 2.45 -2.43 -7.94
CA SER A 373 1.04 -2.10 -8.12
C SER A 373 0.37 -1.59 -6.85
N VAL A 374 0.77 -2.08 -5.68
CA VAL A 374 0.21 -1.70 -4.37
C VAL A 374 0.31 -0.18 -4.17
N PRO A 375 -0.76 0.48 -3.66
CA PRO A 375 -0.73 1.90 -3.39
C PRO A 375 0.18 2.20 -2.19
N ASP A 376 1.07 3.15 -2.39
CA ASP A 376 1.86 3.75 -1.32
C ASP A 376 1.02 4.74 -0.51
N VAL A 377 1.32 4.83 0.78
CA VAL A 377 0.57 5.59 1.75
C VAL A 377 1.36 6.81 2.18
N ASN A 378 0.78 7.99 1.96
CA ASN A 378 1.40 9.24 2.34
C ASN A 378 1.73 9.27 3.86
N PRO A 379 2.97 9.63 4.23
CA PRO A 379 3.43 9.60 5.61
C PRO A 379 2.79 10.67 6.50
N TYR A 380 2.32 11.80 5.94
CA TYR A 380 1.72 12.90 6.72
C TYR A 380 0.23 13.09 6.45
N SER A 381 -0.50 13.53 7.48
CA SER A 381 -1.91 13.89 7.42
C SER A 381 -2.19 15.12 6.56
N GLU A 382 -3.47 15.44 6.34
CA GLU A 382 -3.88 16.70 5.66
C GLU A 382 -3.54 17.95 6.46
N LEU A 383 -3.19 17.76 7.73
CA LEU A 383 -2.66 18.79 8.63
C LEU A 383 -1.11 18.80 8.63
N GLY A 384 -0.48 17.93 7.84
CA GLY A 384 0.97 17.82 7.75
C GLY A 384 1.64 17.23 8.99
N ARG A 385 0.93 16.39 9.77
CA ARG A 385 1.46 15.64 10.94
C ARG A 385 1.82 14.22 10.53
N LEU A 386 2.92 13.69 11.06
CA LEU A 386 3.37 12.32 10.77
C LEU A 386 2.36 11.28 11.27
N ARG A 387 2.05 10.29 10.41
CA ARG A 387 1.13 9.18 10.72
C ARG A 387 1.84 8.03 11.43
N ASN A 388 1.15 7.42 12.39
CA ASN A 388 1.62 6.18 13.04
C ASN A 388 1.30 4.93 12.19
N SER A 389 1.80 3.75 12.59
CA SER A 389 1.56 2.51 11.81
C SER A 389 0.09 2.14 11.66
N GLN A 390 -0.75 2.38 12.68
CA GLN A 390 -2.18 2.04 12.63
C GLN A 390 -2.96 2.98 11.71
N GLU A 391 -2.59 4.26 11.71
CA GLU A 391 -3.12 5.29 10.82
C GLU A 391 -2.71 5.01 9.37
N LEU A 392 -1.46 4.61 9.13
CA LEU A 392 -0.99 4.21 7.80
C LEU A 392 -1.77 3.00 7.28
N ASP A 393 -2.06 2.01 8.11
CA ASP A 393 -2.89 0.85 7.71
C ASP A 393 -4.35 1.26 7.45
N SER A 394 -4.88 2.22 8.22
CA SER A 394 -6.24 2.76 8.02
C SER A 394 -6.36 3.56 6.72
N GLU A 395 -5.33 4.34 6.39
CA GLU A 395 -5.23 5.09 5.15
C GLU A 395 -5.00 4.17 3.94
N TYR A 396 -4.15 3.15 4.10
CA TYR A 396 -3.97 2.10 3.10
C TYR A 396 -5.30 1.45 2.72
N HIS A 397 -6.09 1.04 3.72
CA HIS A 397 -7.42 0.47 3.47
C HIS A 397 -8.35 1.46 2.74
N ARG A 398 -8.26 2.76 3.06
CA ARG A 398 -9.01 3.80 2.33
C ARG A 398 -8.59 3.87 0.86
N LEU A 399 -7.29 3.90 0.57
CA LEU A 399 -6.77 3.93 -0.80
C LEU A 399 -7.20 2.70 -1.60
N LEU A 400 -7.19 1.51 -0.97
CA LEU A 400 -7.63 0.27 -1.60
C LEU A 400 -9.10 0.31 -2.05
N SER A 401 -9.99 0.94 -1.28
CA SER A 401 -11.42 1.01 -1.61
C SER A 401 -11.71 1.77 -2.93
N ARG A 402 -10.79 2.66 -3.34
CA ARG A 402 -10.90 3.48 -4.56
C ARG A 402 -9.84 3.12 -5.60
N ASP A 403 -9.10 2.04 -5.39
CA ASP A 403 -8.01 1.62 -6.28
C ASP A 403 -8.57 1.07 -7.61
N ARG A 404 -8.25 1.76 -8.71
CA ARG A 404 -8.63 1.37 -10.09
C ARG A 404 -7.58 0.53 -10.82
N ASN A 405 -6.50 0.13 -10.14
CA ASN A 405 -5.46 -0.70 -10.73
C ASN A 405 -6.05 -2.04 -11.18
N PRO A 406 -5.77 -2.51 -12.42
CA PRO A 406 -6.25 -3.80 -12.91
C PRO A 406 -5.78 -5.00 -12.06
N PHE A 407 -4.69 -4.85 -11.32
CA PHE A 407 -4.15 -5.84 -10.39
C PHE A 407 -4.59 -5.62 -8.94
N ALA A 408 -5.43 -4.61 -8.65
CA ALA A 408 -5.95 -4.36 -7.30
C ALA A 408 -6.58 -5.60 -6.70
N PHE A 409 -7.15 -6.46 -7.55
CA PHE A 409 -7.81 -7.65 -7.06
C PHE A 409 -6.87 -8.64 -6.34
N LEU A 410 -5.57 -8.60 -6.63
CA LEU A 410 -4.56 -9.50 -6.04
C LEU A 410 -4.11 -9.06 -4.64
N TYR A 411 -4.30 -7.78 -4.28
CA TYR A 411 -3.75 -7.23 -3.05
C TYR A 411 -4.76 -6.50 -2.15
N SER A 412 -5.96 -6.21 -2.63
CA SER A 412 -6.96 -5.43 -1.87
C SER A 412 -7.47 -6.11 -0.60
N GLY A 413 -7.24 -7.41 -0.41
CA GLY A 413 -7.61 -8.15 0.81
C GLY A 413 -6.53 -8.21 1.89
N PHE A 414 -5.29 -7.78 1.58
CA PHE A 414 -4.13 -7.96 2.45
C PHE A 414 -3.69 -6.65 3.09
N ARG A 415 -3.07 -6.74 4.28
CA ARG A 415 -2.49 -5.57 4.96
C ARG A 415 -1.38 -4.93 4.12
N ARG A 416 -1.05 -3.67 4.43
CA ARG A 416 -0.05 -2.85 3.71
C ARG A 416 1.25 -3.59 3.38
N ASN A 417 1.82 -4.31 4.35
CA ASN A 417 3.09 -5.05 4.18
C ASN A 417 2.92 -6.48 3.62
N TRP A 418 1.67 -6.92 3.44
CA TRP A 418 1.32 -8.30 3.07
C TRP A 418 0.68 -8.42 1.69
N GLY A 419 0.67 -7.35 0.87
CA GLY A 419 0.11 -7.37 -0.48
C GLY A 419 0.62 -8.53 -1.34
N THR A 420 1.86 -8.97 -1.15
CA THR A 420 2.46 -10.09 -1.89
C THR A 420 2.14 -11.49 -1.34
N TYR A 421 1.28 -11.62 -0.33
CA TYR A 421 0.99 -12.88 0.32
C TYR A 421 0.43 -13.94 -0.64
N GLU A 422 -0.38 -13.53 -1.62
CA GLU A 422 -0.93 -14.43 -2.63
C GLU A 422 0.17 -15.15 -3.42
N ALA A 423 1.25 -14.45 -3.79
CA ALA A 423 2.41 -15.05 -4.46
C ALA A 423 3.17 -16.03 -3.56
N ILE A 424 3.27 -15.76 -2.25
CA ILE A 424 3.89 -16.66 -1.27
C ILE A 424 3.04 -17.92 -1.11
N TYR A 425 1.71 -17.77 -1.09
CA TYR A 425 0.80 -18.89 -0.94
C TYR A 425 0.82 -19.88 -2.12
N LEU A 426 1.10 -19.41 -3.33
CA LEU A 426 1.30 -20.29 -4.49
C LEU A 426 2.46 -21.28 -4.28
N PHE A 427 3.55 -20.86 -3.62
CA PHE A 427 4.64 -21.78 -3.25
C PHE A 427 4.19 -22.83 -2.23
N ALA A 428 3.35 -22.45 -1.26
CA ALA A 428 2.80 -23.38 -0.28
C ALA A 428 1.91 -24.46 -0.94
N LYS A 429 1.01 -24.06 -1.84
CA LYS A 429 0.20 -25.00 -2.63
C LYS A 429 1.06 -25.95 -3.45
N LEU A 430 2.10 -25.42 -4.09
CA LEU A 430 3.03 -26.22 -4.88
C LEU A 430 3.75 -27.26 -4.02
N SER A 431 4.22 -26.88 -2.83
CA SER A 431 4.93 -27.82 -1.95
C SER A 431 4.06 -29.02 -1.56
N ALA A 432 2.77 -28.80 -1.26
CA ALA A 432 1.83 -29.88 -0.98
C ALA A 432 1.57 -30.75 -2.22
N LEU A 433 1.39 -30.14 -3.39
CA LEU A 433 1.19 -30.85 -4.65
C LEU A 433 2.41 -31.71 -5.03
N LEU A 434 3.62 -31.16 -4.91
CA LEU A 434 4.85 -31.88 -5.18
C LEU A 434 5.00 -33.09 -4.24
N THR A 435 4.69 -32.92 -2.95
CA THR A 435 4.71 -34.04 -2.00
C THR A 435 3.73 -35.14 -2.36
N VAL A 436 2.48 -34.79 -2.70
CA VAL A 436 1.45 -35.78 -3.03
C VAL A 436 1.79 -36.54 -4.31
N ALA A 437 2.21 -35.83 -5.36
CA ALA A 437 2.43 -36.41 -6.68
C ALA A 437 3.78 -37.13 -6.82
N VAL A 438 4.84 -36.62 -6.17
CA VAL A 438 6.19 -37.23 -6.24
C VAL A 438 6.30 -38.41 -5.28
N ILE A 439 5.87 -38.28 -4.01
CA ILE A 439 6.01 -39.34 -3.00
C ILE A 439 4.83 -40.30 -3.06
N ASP A 440 4.68 -41.01 -4.19
CA ASP A 440 3.64 -42.02 -4.40
C ASP A 440 4.25 -43.34 -4.90
N SER A 441 3.73 -44.47 -4.44
CA SER A 441 4.10 -45.79 -4.98
C SER A 441 3.53 -46.07 -6.37
N ASP A 442 2.50 -45.33 -6.80
CA ASP A 442 1.83 -45.48 -8.09
C ASP A 442 2.38 -44.52 -9.16
N ASN A 443 3.71 -44.38 -9.18
CA ASN A 443 4.44 -43.58 -10.16
C ASN A 443 5.78 -44.24 -10.55
N CYS A 444 6.39 -43.78 -11.63
CA CYS A 444 7.59 -44.43 -12.16
C CYS A 444 8.88 -44.17 -11.37
N PHE A 445 8.89 -43.23 -10.42
CA PHE A 445 10.05 -42.97 -9.54
C PHE A 445 10.12 -43.92 -8.35
N PHE A 446 9.00 -44.22 -7.69
CA PHE A 446 8.97 -45.02 -6.47
C PHE A 446 8.22 -46.35 -6.60
N ARG A 447 7.89 -46.79 -7.83
CA ARG A 447 7.29 -48.13 -8.10
C ARG A 447 8.07 -49.30 -7.50
N SER A 448 9.38 -49.14 -7.31
CA SER A 448 10.28 -50.15 -6.75
C SER A 448 10.45 -50.05 -5.22
N LEU A 449 9.65 -49.24 -4.52
CA LEU A 449 9.67 -49.13 -3.06
C LEU A 449 8.40 -49.70 -2.41
N SER A 450 8.45 -49.87 -1.08
CA SER A 450 7.35 -50.44 -0.31
C SER A 450 6.08 -49.59 -0.38
N ARG A 451 4.96 -50.25 -0.75
CA ARG A 451 3.61 -49.68 -0.79
C ARG A 451 3.02 -49.33 0.58
N THR A 452 3.66 -49.75 1.67
CA THR A 452 3.28 -49.34 3.04
C THR A 452 4.14 -48.18 3.53
N ALA A 453 5.46 -48.23 3.29
CA ALA A 453 6.37 -47.20 3.78
C ALA A 453 6.25 -45.87 3.02
N VAL A 454 6.07 -45.89 1.69
CA VAL A 454 6.00 -44.68 0.87
C VAL A 454 4.79 -43.80 1.23
N PRO A 455 3.55 -44.33 1.37
CA PRO A 455 2.43 -43.53 1.84
C PRO A 455 2.62 -42.98 3.25
N ILE A 456 3.22 -43.74 4.19
CA ILE A 456 3.52 -43.24 5.54
C ILE A 456 4.48 -42.06 5.48
N VAL A 457 5.58 -42.18 4.74
CA VAL A 457 6.56 -41.08 4.56
C VAL A 457 5.90 -39.85 3.92
N ARG A 458 5.06 -40.04 2.90
CA ARG A 458 4.26 -38.96 2.29
C ARG A 458 3.41 -38.26 3.34
N GLN A 459 2.64 -39.00 4.14
CA GLN A 459 1.74 -38.42 5.14
C GLN A 459 2.48 -37.70 6.26
N VAL A 460 3.63 -38.24 6.71
CA VAL A 460 4.50 -37.56 7.68
C VAL A 460 4.99 -36.22 7.13
N PHE A 461 5.47 -36.19 5.88
CA PHE A 461 5.93 -34.95 5.25
C PHE A 461 4.80 -33.94 5.06
N LEU A 462 3.63 -34.37 4.60
CA LEU A 462 2.44 -33.52 4.46
C LEU A 462 1.99 -32.94 5.80
N LEU A 463 2.01 -33.74 6.87
CA LEU A 463 1.66 -33.28 8.21
C LEU A 463 2.64 -32.21 8.72
N LEU A 464 3.95 -32.44 8.58
CA LEU A 464 4.97 -31.46 8.98
C LEU A 464 4.82 -30.15 8.18
N LEU A 465 4.61 -30.25 6.87
CA LEU A 465 4.42 -29.11 5.98
C LEU A 465 3.17 -28.30 6.33
N THR A 466 2.02 -28.96 6.49
CA THR A 466 0.75 -28.30 6.84
C THR A 466 0.79 -27.71 8.25
N LEU A 467 1.46 -28.37 9.21
CA LEU A 467 1.69 -27.86 10.56
C LEU A 467 2.59 -26.62 10.55
N GLY A 468 3.66 -26.61 9.76
CA GLY A 468 4.53 -25.44 9.57
C GLY A 468 3.75 -24.23 9.04
N PHE A 469 2.90 -24.42 8.02
CA PHE A 469 2.05 -23.35 7.50
C PHE A 469 0.98 -22.90 8.51
N PHE A 470 0.42 -23.81 9.31
CA PHE A 470 -0.51 -23.46 10.38
C PHE A 470 0.15 -22.61 11.46
N ILE A 471 1.35 -22.96 11.91
CA ILE A 471 2.14 -22.17 12.87
C ILE A 471 2.45 -20.79 12.29
N ALA A 472 2.91 -20.72 11.04
CA ALA A 472 3.16 -19.45 10.37
C ALA A 472 1.88 -18.57 10.33
N GLN A 473 0.72 -19.15 10.01
CA GLN A 473 -0.55 -18.43 9.99
C GLN A 473 -0.97 -17.92 11.38
N CYS A 474 -0.64 -18.65 12.45
CA CYS A 474 -0.93 -18.24 13.83
C CYS A 474 -0.13 -16.99 14.24
N ILE A 475 1.02 -16.73 13.59
CA ILE A 475 1.93 -15.61 13.93
C ILE A 475 1.68 -14.40 13.02
N LEU A 476 1.49 -14.61 11.72
CA LEU A 476 1.63 -13.53 10.71
C LEU A 476 0.35 -12.71 10.44
N GLY A 477 -0.84 -13.32 10.43
CA GLY A 477 -2.13 -12.62 10.24
C GLY A 477 -2.19 -11.63 9.05
N PRO A 478 -1.99 -12.08 7.80
CA PRO A 478 -1.75 -11.21 6.63
C PRO A 478 -2.98 -10.42 6.12
N PHE A 479 -4.21 -10.82 6.48
CA PHE A 479 -5.42 -10.21 5.94
C PHE A 479 -5.80 -8.91 6.69
N LEU A 480 -6.42 -7.97 5.97
CA LEU A 480 -6.98 -6.74 6.54
C LEU A 480 -8.09 -7.07 7.54
N ASP A 481 -9.06 -7.87 7.10
CA ASP A 481 -10.20 -8.25 7.93
C ASP A 481 -9.82 -9.41 8.88
N PRO A 482 -10.09 -9.29 10.20
CA PRO A 482 -9.89 -10.36 11.16
C PRO A 482 -10.69 -11.63 10.83
N THR A 483 -11.85 -11.48 10.19
CA THR A 483 -12.70 -12.58 9.72
C THR A 483 -12.00 -13.42 8.66
N ASN A 484 -11.31 -12.78 7.71
CA ASN A 484 -10.54 -13.48 6.69
C ASN A 484 -9.33 -14.20 7.31
N ASN A 485 -8.66 -13.59 8.29
CA ASN A 485 -7.59 -14.27 9.05
C ASN A 485 -8.12 -15.50 9.81
N ALA A 486 -9.31 -15.42 10.40
CA ALA A 486 -9.95 -16.53 11.10
C ALA A 486 -10.39 -17.64 10.13
N SER A 487 -10.95 -17.27 8.98
CA SER A 487 -11.30 -18.21 7.91
C SER A 487 -10.07 -18.98 7.44
N GLU A 488 -8.96 -18.29 7.20
CA GLU A 488 -7.70 -18.91 6.83
C GLU A 488 -7.17 -19.82 7.94
N TRP A 489 -7.25 -19.38 9.20
CA TRP A 489 -6.85 -20.20 10.36
C TRP A 489 -7.65 -21.51 10.43
N VAL A 490 -8.97 -21.45 10.28
CA VAL A 490 -9.85 -22.64 10.26
C VAL A 490 -9.50 -23.56 9.08
N SER A 491 -9.21 -22.98 7.90
CA SER A 491 -8.76 -23.74 6.73
C SER A 491 -7.44 -24.48 6.99
N ARG A 492 -6.45 -23.82 7.60
CA ARG A 492 -5.16 -24.44 7.93
C ARG A 492 -5.27 -25.51 9.00
N LEU A 493 -6.10 -25.28 10.01
CA LEU A 493 -6.41 -26.29 11.01
C LEU A 493 -7.02 -27.53 10.34
N ASN A 494 -7.95 -27.35 9.41
CA ASN A 494 -8.55 -28.45 8.65
C ASN A 494 -7.50 -29.26 7.89
N TYR A 495 -6.51 -28.62 7.26
CA TYR A 495 -5.43 -29.35 6.58
C TYR A 495 -4.60 -30.20 7.56
N VAL A 496 -4.26 -29.66 8.73
CA VAL A 496 -3.52 -30.39 9.76
C VAL A 496 -4.34 -31.57 10.28
N THR A 497 -5.63 -31.37 10.59
CA THR A 497 -6.50 -32.45 11.09
C THR A 497 -6.71 -33.54 10.03
N THR A 498 -6.83 -33.15 8.75
CA THR A 498 -7.00 -34.10 7.65
C THR A 498 -5.70 -34.87 7.38
N ALA A 499 -4.54 -34.21 7.38
CA ALA A 499 -3.25 -34.88 7.23
C ALA A 499 -2.93 -35.81 8.42
N ALA A 500 -3.29 -35.41 9.64
CA ALA A 500 -3.15 -36.27 10.82
C ALA A 500 -4.05 -37.51 10.73
N LEU A 501 -5.31 -37.34 10.30
CA LEU A 501 -6.23 -38.46 10.07
C LEU A 501 -5.70 -39.39 8.98
N ALA A 502 -5.18 -38.83 7.88
CA ALA A 502 -4.58 -39.60 6.78
C ALA A 502 -3.38 -40.42 7.25
N LEU A 503 -2.54 -39.87 8.14
CA LEU A 503 -1.43 -40.58 8.74
C LEU A 503 -1.90 -41.74 9.65
N VAL A 504 -2.94 -41.52 10.46
CA VAL A 504 -3.52 -42.57 11.33
C VAL A 504 -4.11 -43.71 10.50
N VAL A 505 -4.77 -43.38 9.39
CA VAL A 505 -5.26 -44.39 8.42
C VAL A 505 -4.10 -45.13 7.78
N ALA A 506 -3.01 -44.45 7.42
CA ALA A 506 -1.82 -45.07 6.85
C ALA A 506 -1.07 -46.01 7.83
N PHE A 507 -1.17 -45.78 9.14
CA PHE A 507 -0.62 -46.66 10.18
C PHE A 507 -1.50 -47.88 10.53
N ASP A 508 -2.65 -48.03 9.88
CA ASP A 508 -3.58 -49.16 10.08
C ASP A 508 -4.03 -49.33 11.55
N VAL A 509 -4.29 -48.22 12.25
CA VAL A 509 -4.72 -48.22 13.66
C VAL A 509 -6.11 -48.85 13.82
N PRO A 510 -6.38 -49.64 14.89
CA PRO A 510 -7.69 -50.23 15.14
C PRO A 510 -8.80 -49.17 15.21
N GLY A 511 -9.89 -49.37 14.46
CA GLY A 511 -10.99 -48.41 14.32
C GLY A 511 -10.91 -47.48 13.10
N LYS A 512 -10.00 -47.76 12.15
CA LYS A 512 -9.81 -46.97 10.91
C LYS A 512 -11.09 -46.69 10.11
N ASP A 513 -12.04 -47.60 10.04
CA ASP A 513 -13.27 -47.43 9.26
C ASP A 513 -14.18 -46.33 9.84
N ILE A 514 -14.18 -46.21 11.18
CA ILE A 514 -14.91 -45.16 11.92
C ILE A 514 -14.24 -43.80 11.69
N LEU A 515 -12.90 -43.78 11.75
CA LEU A 515 -12.07 -42.60 11.50
C LEU A 515 -12.22 -42.09 10.05
N GLN A 516 -12.17 -43.00 9.08
CA GLN A 516 -12.26 -42.68 7.65
C GLN A 516 -13.65 -42.20 7.24
N THR A 517 -14.70 -42.65 7.92
CA THR A 517 -16.09 -42.30 7.57
C THR A 517 -16.63 -41.18 8.45
N TYR A 518 -16.86 -41.44 9.74
CA TYR A 518 -17.62 -40.52 10.59
C TYR A 518 -16.80 -39.29 11.01
N VAL A 519 -15.54 -39.49 11.42
CA VAL A 519 -14.67 -38.38 11.85
C VAL A 519 -14.37 -37.45 10.68
N LEU A 520 -14.11 -38.00 9.49
CA LEU A 520 -13.92 -37.24 8.27
C LEU A 520 -15.16 -36.38 7.93
N TYR A 521 -16.38 -36.94 8.01
CA TYR A 521 -17.60 -36.16 7.77
C TYR A 521 -17.83 -35.04 8.79
N VAL A 522 -17.50 -35.26 10.07
CA VAL A 522 -17.60 -34.22 11.09
C VAL A 522 -16.65 -33.07 10.76
N ILE A 523 -15.40 -33.37 10.40
CA ILE A 523 -14.42 -32.38 9.93
C ILE A 523 -14.98 -31.60 8.74
N TYR A 524 -15.69 -32.25 7.81
CA TYR A 524 -16.26 -31.60 6.63
C TYR A 524 -17.40 -30.66 6.96
N ILE A 525 -18.39 -31.14 7.71
CA ILE A 525 -19.56 -30.33 8.09
C ILE A 525 -19.09 -29.08 8.83
N VAL A 526 -18.13 -29.24 9.74
CA VAL A 526 -17.54 -28.12 10.48
C VAL A 526 -16.81 -27.16 9.54
N THR A 527 -15.91 -27.67 8.68
CA THR A 527 -15.08 -26.81 7.81
C THR A 527 -15.90 -26.08 6.75
N TYR A 528 -16.79 -26.78 6.05
CA TYR A 528 -17.65 -26.15 5.04
C TYR A 528 -18.67 -25.22 5.69
N GLY A 529 -19.21 -25.59 6.85
CA GLY A 529 -20.09 -24.73 7.64
C GLY A 529 -19.41 -23.42 8.03
N PHE A 530 -18.18 -23.48 8.55
CA PHE A 530 -17.40 -22.28 8.88
C PHE A 530 -17.02 -21.46 7.63
N SER A 531 -16.63 -22.11 6.54
CA SER A 531 -16.27 -21.40 5.29
C SER A 531 -17.47 -20.65 4.69
N PHE A 532 -18.66 -21.26 4.74
CA PHE A 532 -19.91 -20.63 4.34
C PHE A 532 -20.29 -19.47 5.27
N TYR A 533 -20.15 -19.68 6.59
CA TYR A 533 -20.35 -18.63 7.60
C TYR A 533 -19.46 -17.41 7.35
N PHE A 534 -18.15 -17.62 7.16
CA PHE A 534 -17.20 -16.52 6.90
C PHE A 534 -17.49 -15.80 5.58
N THR A 535 -18.04 -16.50 4.59
CA THR A 535 -18.48 -15.89 3.34
C THR A 535 -19.66 -14.95 3.55
N ILE A 536 -20.65 -15.37 4.33
CA ILE A 536 -21.83 -14.55 4.60
C ILE A 536 -21.48 -13.35 5.49
N ILE A 537 -20.74 -13.57 6.59
CA ILE A 537 -20.43 -12.53 7.58
C ILE A 537 -19.59 -11.39 6.98
N ASN A 538 -18.83 -11.67 5.93
CA ASN A 538 -17.99 -10.68 5.27
C ASN A 538 -18.74 -9.80 4.24
N THR A 539 -20.04 -10.02 4.03
CA THR A 539 -20.86 -9.16 3.16
C THR A 539 -21.24 -7.86 3.87
N THR A 540 -21.26 -6.72 3.16
CA THR A 540 -21.61 -5.41 3.73
C THR A 540 -23.01 -5.40 4.36
N ILE A 541 -23.96 -6.11 3.74
CA ILE A 541 -25.33 -6.28 4.25
C ILE A 541 -25.31 -6.98 5.61
N MET A 542 -24.56 -8.09 5.73
CA MET A 542 -24.47 -8.82 6.98
C MET A 542 -23.70 -8.03 8.04
N GLN A 543 -22.61 -7.34 7.68
CA GLN A 543 -21.89 -6.46 8.60
C GLN A 543 -22.80 -5.35 9.18
N GLN A 544 -23.62 -4.72 8.34
CA GLN A 544 -24.62 -3.74 8.79
C GLN A 544 -25.70 -4.39 9.67
N ALA A 545 -26.18 -5.59 9.32
CA ALA A 545 -27.13 -6.33 10.14
C ALA A 545 -26.55 -6.68 11.52
N VAL A 546 -25.29 -7.13 11.58
CA VAL A 546 -24.55 -7.40 12.83
C VAL A 546 -24.38 -6.13 13.64
N LYS A 547 -24.02 -4.99 13.04
CA LYS A 547 -23.92 -3.71 13.78
C LYS A 547 -25.27 -3.28 14.36
N ARG A 548 -26.37 -3.45 13.61
CA ARG A 548 -27.72 -3.17 14.11
C ARG A 548 -28.13 -4.12 15.23
N LEU A 549 -27.82 -5.41 15.12
CA LEU A 549 -28.13 -6.42 16.14
C LEU A 549 -27.31 -6.20 17.42
N THR A 550 -26.02 -5.87 17.28
CA THR A 550 -25.11 -5.57 18.40
C THR A 550 -25.32 -4.17 18.98
N ARG A 551 -26.08 -3.31 18.30
CA ARG A 551 -26.43 -1.93 18.70
C ARG A 551 -25.19 -1.10 19.08
N ARG A 552 -24.14 -1.25 18.27
CA ARG A 552 -22.82 -0.64 18.50
C ARG A 552 -22.76 0.80 17.96
N ILE A 553 -22.05 1.65 18.69
CA ILE A 553 -21.67 3.01 18.30
C ILE A 553 -20.17 3.06 18.06
N ASP A 554 -19.76 3.68 16.95
CA ASP A 554 -18.36 3.76 16.50
C ASP A 554 -17.84 5.20 16.51
N PHE A 555 -16.56 5.35 16.84
CA PHE A 555 -15.81 6.62 16.79
C PHE A 555 -14.50 6.46 16.00
N SER A 556 -14.03 7.56 15.39
CA SER A 556 -12.78 7.70 14.63
C SER A 556 -11.57 8.14 15.44
N ILE A 557 -11.84 8.66 16.64
CA ILE A 557 -10.87 9.17 17.61
C ILE A 557 -11.22 8.58 18.98
N ASP A 558 -10.25 8.48 19.88
CA ASP A 558 -10.52 8.10 21.28
C ASP A 558 -11.25 9.25 22.01
N ILE A 559 -12.55 9.39 21.74
CA ILE A 559 -13.38 10.53 22.17
C ILE A 559 -13.45 10.65 23.69
N PHE A 560 -13.25 9.56 24.43
CA PHE A 560 -13.30 9.55 25.89
C PHE A 560 -11.94 9.75 26.55
N SER A 561 -10.86 9.89 25.77
CA SER A 561 -9.52 10.14 26.30
C SER A 561 -9.41 11.52 26.96
N PRO A 562 -8.79 11.64 28.14
CA PRO A 562 -8.44 12.93 28.73
C PRO A 562 -7.41 13.70 27.90
N ARG A 563 -6.62 12.99 27.08
CA ARG A 563 -5.58 13.56 26.20
C ARG A 563 -6.09 14.03 24.83
N LEU A 564 -7.40 13.98 24.57
CA LEU A 564 -7.98 14.55 23.36
C LEU A 564 -7.77 16.07 23.34
N ASP A 565 -7.29 16.61 22.23
CA ASP A 565 -7.11 18.07 22.08
C ASP A 565 -8.47 18.78 22.00
N ILE A 566 -8.89 19.30 23.14
CA ILE A 566 -10.11 20.10 23.33
C ILE A 566 -9.83 21.59 23.55
N SER A 567 -8.60 22.03 23.23
CA SER A 567 -8.20 23.44 23.32
C SER A 567 -9.00 24.31 22.33
N ALA A 568 -8.98 25.63 22.52
CA ALA A 568 -9.60 26.56 21.58
C ALA A 568 -8.98 26.48 20.16
N THR A 569 -7.73 26.05 20.07
CA THR A 569 -6.98 25.80 18.82
C THR A 569 -7.04 24.34 18.39
N SER A 570 -8.05 23.59 18.85
CA SER A 570 -8.16 22.15 18.60
C SER A 570 -8.01 21.84 17.12
N VAL A 571 -7.07 20.94 16.83
CA VAL A 571 -6.79 20.53 15.45
C VAL A 571 -8.01 19.89 14.79
N HIS A 572 -8.84 19.20 15.58
CA HIS A 572 -10.02 18.49 15.11
C HIS A 572 -11.16 19.42 14.67
N THR A 573 -11.44 20.46 15.46
CA THR A 573 -12.48 21.43 15.13
C THR A 573 -12.06 22.26 13.91
N LYS A 574 -10.79 22.64 13.82
CA LYS A 574 -10.22 23.29 12.63
C LYS A 574 -10.41 22.43 11.37
N ARG A 575 -10.11 21.11 11.44
CA ARG A 575 -10.27 20.21 10.28
C ARG A 575 -11.73 20.04 9.84
N ARG A 576 -12.64 19.85 10.81
CA ARG A 576 -14.07 19.49 10.61
C ARG A 576 -15.02 20.68 10.42
N ILE A 577 -14.55 21.91 10.62
CA ILE A 577 -15.35 23.12 10.42
C ILE A 577 -14.70 23.97 9.35
N TRP A 578 -13.51 24.48 9.63
CA TRP A 578 -12.85 25.47 8.77
C TRP A 578 -12.35 24.87 7.46
N GLN A 579 -11.46 23.88 7.56
CA GLN A 579 -10.80 23.28 6.40
C GLN A 579 -11.78 22.51 5.51
N GLU A 580 -12.71 21.78 6.11
CA GLU A 580 -13.78 21.09 5.37
C GLU A 580 -14.66 22.06 4.58
N SER A 581 -15.03 23.20 5.17
CA SER A 581 -15.85 24.21 4.49
C SER A 581 -15.11 24.85 3.33
N ILE A 582 -13.82 25.17 3.49
CA ILE A 582 -13.01 25.73 2.40
C ILE A 582 -12.83 24.70 1.28
N THR A 583 -12.42 23.48 1.58
CA THR A 583 -12.23 22.42 0.57
C THR A 583 -13.54 22.14 -0.19
N THR A 584 -14.66 22.08 0.52
CA THR A 584 -15.99 21.96 -0.09
C THR A 584 -16.26 23.12 -1.02
N LEU A 585 -16.04 24.36 -0.59
CA LEU A 585 -16.27 25.56 -1.40
C LEU A 585 -15.51 25.50 -2.74
N PHE A 586 -14.23 25.11 -2.73
CA PHE A 586 -13.44 24.96 -3.96
C PHE A 586 -14.00 23.85 -4.87
N LEU A 587 -14.38 22.70 -4.29
CA LEU A 587 -14.79 21.52 -5.04
C LEU A 587 -16.23 21.60 -5.59
N THR A 588 -17.12 22.36 -4.97
CA THR A 588 -18.52 22.48 -5.39
C THR A 588 -18.81 23.71 -6.24
N SER A 589 -18.00 24.77 -6.12
CA SER A 589 -18.22 26.00 -6.88
C SER A 589 -18.07 25.78 -8.39
N PRO A 590 -19.06 26.17 -9.22
CA PRO A 590 -19.09 25.83 -10.66
C PRO A 590 -17.84 26.25 -11.45
N GLU A 591 -17.25 27.39 -11.11
CA GLU A 591 -16.07 27.96 -11.80
C GLU A 591 -14.74 27.43 -11.27
N CYS A 592 -14.73 26.90 -10.04
CA CYS A 592 -13.52 26.45 -9.35
C CYS A 592 -13.35 24.93 -9.38
N ARG A 593 -14.46 24.17 -9.47
CA ARG A 593 -14.48 22.71 -9.36
C ARG A 593 -13.61 22.00 -10.40
N ILE A 594 -13.22 20.77 -10.08
CA ILE A 594 -12.47 19.92 -10.98
C ILE A 594 -13.38 19.52 -12.17
N PRO A 595 -12.92 19.65 -13.43
CA PRO A 595 -13.72 19.24 -14.59
C PRO A 595 -14.02 17.74 -14.55
N ALA A 596 -15.22 17.34 -14.99
CA ALA A 596 -15.67 15.95 -14.85
C ALA A 596 -14.82 14.91 -15.60
N GLU A 597 -14.11 15.32 -16.65
CA GLU A 597 -13.25 14.45 -17.48
C GLU A 597 -11.80 14.45 -17.01
N GLN A 598 -11.41 15.35 -16.11
CA GLN A 598 -10.04 15.55 -15.70
C GLN A 598 -9.54 14.42 -14.78
N PRO A 599 -8.53 13.63 -15.17
CA PRO A 599 -7.98 12.61 -14.31
C PRO A 599 -7.03 13.21 -13.26
N MET A 600 -7.27 12.93 -11.98
CA MET A 600 -6.40 13.37 -10.87
C MET A 600 -5.18 12.45 -10.72
N VAL A 601 -4.27 12.48 -11.70
CA VAL A 601 -3.05 11.65 -11.76
C VAL A 601 -1.82 12.47 -11.40
N PHE A 602 -1.00 11.94 -10.50
CA PHE A 602 0.22 12.60 -10.04
C PHE A 602 1.46 11.86 -10.55
N ALA A 603 2.46 12.60 -11.02
CA ALA A 603 3.83 12.10 -11.11
C ALA A 603 4.40 12.05 -9.69
N GLN A 604 4.82 10.86 -9.27
CA GLN A 604 5.23 10.57 -7.90
C GLN A 604 6.39 9.57 -7.90
N ALA A 605 7.39 9.83 -7.05
CA ALA A 605 8.47 8.90 -6.80
C ALA A 605 8.01 7.78 -5.86
N ARG A 606 8.56 6.57 -6.01
CA ARG A 606 8.18 5.43 -5.18
C ARG A 606 8.56 5.62 -3.71
N ASP A 607 9.74 6.18 -3.45
CA ASP A 607 10.28 6.40 -2.11
C ASP A 607 10.16 7.87 -1.69
N SER A 608 9.20 8.60 -2.26
CA SER A 608 9.00 10.05 -2.04
C SER A 608 10.28 10.89 -2.29
N GLU A 609 11.13 10.45 -3.23
CA GLU A 609 12.39 11.12 -3.59
C GLU A 609 12.17 12.59 -4.02
N TYR A 610 11.04 12.87 -4.68
CA TYR A 610 10.63 14.21 -5.09
C TYR A 610 9.12 14.41 -4.86
N PRO A 611 8.68 15.66 -4.62
CA PRO A 611 7.28 15.95 -4.29
C PRO A 611 6.32 15.66 -5.45
N PRO A 612 5.04 15.34 -5.15
CA PRO A 612 4.09 14.91 -6.15
C PRO A 612 3.68 16.09 -7.05
N TYR A 613 3.53 15.83 -8.35
CA TYR A 613 3.15 16.84 -9.35
C TYR A 613 1.91 16.40 -10.14
N LEU A 614 0.86 17.23 -10.16
CA LEU A 614 -0.37 16.94 -10.90
C LEU A 614 -0.12 17.01 -12.41
N LEU A 615 -0.42 15.93 -13.13
CA LEU A 615 -0.31 15.85 -14.58
C LEU A 615 -1.57 16.40 -15.26
N ALA A 616 -1.43 16.81 -16.53
CA ALA A 616 -2.53 17.26 -17.38
C ALA A 616 -3.38 18.39 -16.77
N PHE A 617 -2.79 19.28 -15.99
CA PHE A 617 -3.49 20.36 -15.28
C PHE A 617 -4.36 21.20 -16.23
N THR A 618 -5.66 21.32 -15.92
CA THR A 618 -6.63 22.03 -16.78
C THR A 618 -6.85 23.48 -16.38
N GLY A 619 -6.33 23.90 -15.22
CA GLY A 619 -6.31 25.28 -14.81
C GLY A 619 -7.34 25.65 -13.77
N THR A 620 -7.93 24.71 -13.03
CA THR A 620 -8.96 25.06 -12.04
C THR A 620 -8.36 25.27 -10.63
N PRO A 621 -8.90 26.22 -9.84
CA PRO A 621 -8.50 26.42 -8.46
C PRO A 621 -8.62 25.16 -7.59
N ALA A 622 -9.65 24.32 -7.81
CA ALA A 622 -9.80 23.09 -7.05
C ALA A 622 -8.69 22.07 -7.33
N GLU A 623 -8.28 21.89 -8.60
CA GLU A 623 -7.13 21.03 -8.94
C GLU A 623 -5.88 21.44 -8.16
N ARG A 624 -5.61 22.76 -8.10
CA ARG A 624 -4.46 23.31 -7.37
C ARG A 624 -4.58 23.17 -5.87
N HIS A 625 -5.77 23.36 -5.32
CA HIS A 625 -6.03 23.15 -3.89
C HIS A 625 -5.72 21.70 -3.50
N ILE A 626 -6.19 20.72 -4.29
CA ILE A 626 -5.91 19.30 -4.05
C ILE A 626 -4.44 18.96 -4.27
N GLU A 627 -3.78 19.50 -5.30
CA GLU A 627 -2.34 19.32 -5.49
C GLU A 627 -1.52 19.86 -4.30
N ASN A 628 -1.87 21.05 -3.78
CA ASN A 628 -1.21 21.60 -2.59
C ASN A 628 -1.43 20.74 -1.33
N ILE A 629 -2.64 20.20 -1.12
CA ILE A 629 -2.93 19.28 -0.01
C ILE A 629 -2.15 17.96 -0.20
N ARG A 630 -2.08 17.45 -1.43
CA ARG A 630 -1.32 16.23 -1.75
C ARG A 630 0.16 16.40 -1.42
N ILE A 631 0.75 17.53 -1.80
CA ILE A 631 2.14 17.87 -1.46
C ILE A 631 2.32 17.92 0.07
N LEU A 632 1.43 18.61 0.80
CA LEU A 632 1.48 18.71 2.26
C LEU A 632 1.46 17.33 2.95
N ARG A 633 0.65 16.39 2.44
CA ARG A 633 0.55 15.01 2.94
C ARG A 633 1.81 14.20 2.70
N GLU A 634 2.64 14.57 1.74
CA GLU A 634 3.88 13.85 1.39
C GLU A 634 5.09 14.41 2.13
N ILE A 635 5.24 15.74 2.19
CA ILE A 635 6.43 16.39 2.76
C ILE A 635 6.28 16.83 4.23
N GLY A 636 5.03 16.96 4.71
CA GLY A 636 4.71 17.45 6.05
C GLY A 636 4.69 18.97 6.21
N SER A 637 4.09 19.44 7.31
CA SER A 637 3.84 20.87 7.57
C SER A 637 5.11 21.71 7.71
N LEU A 638 6.16 21.16 8.34
CA LEU A 638 7.42 21.86 8.55
C LEU A 638 8.12 22.17 7.22
N ASN A 639 8.32 21.17 6.37
CA ASN A 639 8.97 21.34 5.07
C ASN A 639 8.12 22.19 4.13
N TYR A 640 6.80 22.07 4.19
CA TYR A 640 5.88 22.93 3.43
C TYR A 640 6.08 24.41 3.81
N ARG A 641 6.12 24.74 5.11
CA ARG A 641 6.33 26.12 5.58
C ARG A 641 7.72 26.65 5.23
N LYS A 642 8.77 25.84 5.34
CA LYS A 642 10.12 26.20 4.88
C LYS A 642 10.15 26.54 3.39
N ALA A 643 9.51 25.72 2.56
CA ALA A 643 9.40 25.97 1.12
C ALA A 643 8.62 27.25 0.81
N VAL A 644 7.51 27.52 1.52
CA VAL A 644 6.76 28.80 1.39
C VAL A 644 7.65 29.99 1.76
N ALA A 645 8.43 29.89 2.84
CA ALA A 645 9.34 30.95 3.26
C ALA A 645 10.44 31.23 2.20
N LEU A 646 10.95 30.21 1.52
CA LEU A 646 11.91 30.38 0.42
C LEU A 646 11.32 31.17 -0.76
N ILE A 647 10.06 30.90 -1.12
CA ILE A 647 9.41 31.53 -2.29
C ILE A 647 8.65 32.83 -1.98
N THR A 648 8.60 33.28 -0.72
CA THR A 648 7.92 34.52 -0.32
C THR A 648 8.68 35.39 0.67
N GLY A 649 9.76 34.87 1.26
CA GLY A 649 10.56 35.53 2.27
C GLY A 649 11.66 36.43 1.69
N PRO A 650 12.65 36.81 2.52
CA PRO A 650 13.68 37.78 2.13
C PRO A 650 14.58 37.28 0.98
N ASP A 651 14.85 35.97 0.92
CA ASP A 651 15.71 35.36 -0.10
C ASP A 651 14.99 35.13 -1.45
N TYR A 652 13.72 35.52 -1.55
CA TYR A 652 12.88 35.26 -2.72
C TYR A 652 13.48 35.75 -4.03
N GLU A 653 14.03 36.98 -4.08
CA GLU A 653 14.55 37.54 -5.33
C GLU A 653 15.78 36.79 -5.83
N TRP A 654 16.67 36.39 -4.91
CA TRP A 654 17.84 35.56 -5.27
C TRP A 654 17.40 34.17 -5.73
N PHE A 655 16.53 33.53 -4.97
CA PHE A 655 16.00 32.22 -5.33
C PHE A 655 15.28 32.24 -6.69
N LYS A 656 14.47 33.26 -6.96
CA LYS A 656 13.76 33.45 -8.23
C LYS A 656 14.70 33.67 -9.41
N TYR A 657 15.84 34.32 -9.20
CA TYR A 657 16.89 34.41 -10.22
C TYR A 657 17.44 33.01 -10.56
N LEU A 658 17.78 32.21 -9.54
CA LEU A 658 18.27 30.83 -9.75
C LEU A 658 17.24 29.94 -10.44
N GLU A 659 15.98 29.96 -9.99
CA GLU A 659 14.87 29.25 -10.64
C GLU A 659 14.74 29.69 -12.10
N GLY A 660 14.81 31.00 -12.37
CA GLY A 660 14.72 31.57 -13.71
C GLY A 660 15.81 31.06 -14.63
N GLU A 661 17.07 31.04 -14.17
CA GLU A 661 18.22 30.53 -14.93
C GLU A 661 18.09 29.04 -15.23
N ILE A 662 17.73 28.24 -14.23
CA ILE A 662 17.52 26.79 -14.40
C ILE A 662 16.42 26.54 -15.42
N GLN A 663 15.24 27.13 -15.22
CA GLN A 663 14.09 26.91 -16.11
C GLN A 663 14.33 27.36 -17.55
N GLN A 664 15.16 28.39 -17.76
CA GLN A 664 15.41 28.94 -19.09
C GLN A 664 16.50 28.19 -19.85
N HIS A 665 17.55 27.73 -19.18
CA HIS A 665 18.77 27.24 -19.83
C HIS A 665 19.13 25.78 -19.49
N PHE A 666 18.73 25.28 -18.33
CA PHE A 666 19.21 24.03 -17.72
C PHE A 666 18.07 23.08 -17.33
N ILE A 667 17.09 22.93 -18.23
CA ILE A 667 16.04 21.90 -18.18
C ILE A 667 16.04 21.13 -19.50
N GLY A 668 15.72 19.83 -19.45
CA GLY A 668 15.75 18.90 -20.56
C GLY A 668 17.03 18.06 -20.58
N PRO A 669 17.34 17.42 -21.72
CA PRO A 669 18.49 16.54 -21.83
C PRO A 669 19.82 17.32 -21.77
N ASP A 670 20.91 16.56 -21.57
CA ASP A 670 22.30 17.03 -21.51
C ASP A 670 22.58 17.99 -20.35
N CYS A 671 21.84 17.85 -19.26
CA CYS A 671 22.12 18.54 -18.02
C CYS A 671 23.22 17.79 -17.25
N TYR A 672 24.16 18.53 -16.69
CA TYR A 672 25.31 17.97 -15.99
C TYR A 672 25.17 18.19 -14.49
N TRP A 673 25.41 17.15 -13.70
CA TRP A 673 25.53 17.28 -12.26
C TRP A 673 26.50 16.25 -11.72
N LYS A 674 27.52 16.73 -11.00
CA LYS A 674 28.44 15.87 -10.28
C LYS A 674 28.41 16.24 -8.80
N SER A 675 27.84 15.34 -8.00
CA SER A 675 27.86 15.44 -6.54
C SER A 675 29.20 14.98 -5.97
N HIS A 676 29.57 15.50 -4.80
CA HIS A 676 30.70 15.00 -4.01
C HIS A 676 30.52 13.53 -3.61
N ASP A 677 29.28 13.11 -3.37
CA ASP A 677 28.87 11.73 -3.08
C ASP A 677 28.18 11.10 -4.31
N SER A 678 28.90 11.00 -5.42
CA SER A 678 28.33 10.44 -6.66
C SER A 678 27.84 8.99 -6.44
N PRO A 679 26.62 8.64 -6.87
CA PRO A 679 26.07 7.29 -6.69
C PRO A 679 26.96 6.23 -7.36
N LYS A 680 27.10 5.06 -6.72
CA LYS A 680 27.85 3.93 -7.30
C LYS A 680 27.18 3.50 -8.62
N GLY A 681 27.98 3.40 -9.69
CA GLY A 681 27.51 2.94 -11.01
C GLY A 681 27.20 4.04 -12.02
N VAL A 682 27.39 5.33 -11.68
CA VAL A 682 27.27 6.43 -12.65
C VAL A 682 28.57 6.57 -13.44
N THR A 683 28.55 6.22 -14.73
CA THR A 683 29.67 6.39 -15.67
C THR A 683 29.77 7.82 -16.18
N SER A 684 28.62 8.44 -16.48
CA SER A 684 28.51 9.81 -16.97
C SER A 684 27.65 10.67 -16.05
N ALA A 685 28.14 11.86 -15.72
CA ALA A 685 27.43 12.86 -14.91
C ALA A 685 26.37 13.66 -15.71
N PHE A 686 26.05 13.23 -16.93
CA PHE A 686 24.98 13.81 -17.75
C PHE A 686 23.64 13.11 -17.50
N GLY A 687 22.57 13.85 -17.69
CA GLY A 687 21.21 13.35 -17.53
C GLY A 687 20.15 14.29 -18.12
N ASN A 688 18.89 13.89 -17.95
CA ASN A 688 17.74 14.74 -18.21
C ASN A 688 17.26 15.39 -16.91
N ALA A 689 17.06 16.71 -16.93
CA ALA A 689 16.62 17.46 -15.76
C ALA A 689 15.24 18.10 -15.97
N TRP A 690 14.42 18.13 -14.92
CA TRP A 690 13.15 18.83 -14.89
C TRP A 690 12.91 19.51 -13.54
N TRP A 691 12.04 20.52 -13.56
CA TRP A 691 11.78 21.35 -12.40
C TRP A 691 10.40 21.08 -11.83
N ILE A 692 10.33 20.88 -10.52
CA ILE A 692 9.08 20.85 -9.77
C ILE A 692 8.98 22.17 -8.99
N PRO A 693 7.91 22.94 -9.18
CA PRO A 693 7.81 24.30 -8.61
C PRO A 693 7.68 24.33 -7.10
N PHE A 694 7.16 23.28 -6.46
CA PHE A 694 6.89 23.32 -5.03
C PHE A 694 6.84 21.93 -4.34
N PRO A 695 7.57 21.75 -3.21
CA PRO A 695 8.76 22.51 -2.85
C PRO A 695 9.70 22.64 -4.04
N PRO A 696 10.37 23.78 -4.22
CA PRO A 696 11.31 23.94 -5.30
C PRO A 696 12.32 22.79 -5.36
N THR A 697 12.24 22.00 -6.42
CA THR A 697 13.00 20.76 -6.53
C THR A 697 13.46 20.59 -7.96
N LEU A 698 14.78 20.54 -8.17
CA LEU A 698 15.38 20.17 -9.44
C LEU A 698 15.64 18.67 -9.41
N VAL A 699 15.03 17.94 -10.33
CA VAL A 699 15.18 16.50 -10.45
C VAL A 699 16.03 16.19 -11.67
N ILE A 700 17.01 15.31 -11.49
CA ILE A 700 17.93 14.90 -12.55
C ILE A 700 17.93 13.38 -12.63
N ARG A 701 17.65 12.85 -13.82
CA ARG A 701 17.82 11.43 -14.14
C ARG A 701 19.10 11.26 -14.94
N TYR A 702 20.12 10.63 -14.34
CA TYR A 702 21.35 10.32 -15.05
C TYR A 702 21.09 9.42 -16.26
N ASP A 703 21.91 9.57 -17.30
CA ASP A 703 21.81 8.82 -18.55
C ASP A 703 21.84 7.30 -18.30
N ASP A 704 22.78 6.83 -17.48
CA ASP A 704 23.03 5.43 -17.16
C ASP A 704 22.96 5.15 -15.65
N GLY A 705 22.25 6.00 -14.89
CA GLY A 705 22.26 6.00 -13.43
C GLY A 705 20.92 6.26 -12.75
N PRO A 706 20.89 6.30 -11.41
CA PRO A 706 19.68 6.56 -10.65
C PRO A 706 19.21 8.02 -10.79
N LEU A 707 18.05 8.32 -10.20
CA LEU A 707 17.56 9.67 -10.05
C LEU A 707 18.33 10.39 -8.92
N THR A 708 18.50 11.71 -9.03
CA THR A 708 19.02 12.57 -7.97
C THR A 708 18.21 13.86 -7.90
N VAL A 709 18.17 14.46 -6.72
CA VAL A 709 17.24 15.55 -6.40
C VAL A 709 18.00 16.65 -5.67
N LEU A 710 17.84 17.89 -6.13
CA LEU A 710 18.46 19.09 -5.55
C LEU A 710 17.38 20.04 -5.05
N GLN A 711 17.46 20.42 -3.78
CA GLN A 711 16.49 21.28 -3.10
C GLN A 711 17.15 22.50 -2.43
N GLU A 712 18.38 22.35 -1.97
CA GLU A 712 19.10 23.43 -1.28
C GLU A 712 19.64 24.46 -2.26
N VAL A 713 19.62 25.74 -1.84
CA VAL A 713 20.08 26.87 -2.67
C VAL A 713 21.53 26.69 -3.13
N VAL A 714 22.39 26.17 -2.24
CA VAL A 714 23.81 25.90 -2.52
C VAL A 714 23.99 24.88 -3.65
N ASP A 715 23.16 23.84 -3.68
CA ASP A 715 23.21 22.82 -4.72
C ASP A 715 22.72 23.37 -6.07
N LEU A 716 21.68 24.22 -6.05
CA LEU A 716 21.16 24.87 -7.25
C LEU A 716 22.20 25.84 -7.86
N GLU A 717 22.91 26.61 -7.03
CA GLU A 717 24.02 27.47 -7.46
C GLU A 717 25.18 26.65 -8.05
N ALA A 718 25.58 25.58 -7.36
CA ALA A 718 26.61 24.68 -7.84
C ALA A 718 26.20 24.05 -9.18
N TYR A 719 24.93 23.69 -9.35
CA TYR A 719 24.39 23.12 -10.57
C TYR A 719 24.49 24.11 -11.74
N ILE A 720 24.05 25.36 -11.54
CA ILE A 720 24.18 26.42 -12.55
C ILE A 720 25.67 26.64 -12.90
N LYS A 721 26.55 26.70 -11.90
CA LYS A 721 27.99 26.89 -12.10
C LYS A 721 28.63 25.75 -12.91
N GLN A 722 28.26 24.50 -12.63
CA GLN A 722 28.76 23.33 -13.36
C GLN A 722 28.30 23.37 -14.83
N ASN A 723 27.01 23.59 -15.08
CA ASN A 723 26.44 23.63 -16.43
C ASN A 723 26.90 24.87 -17.24
N SER A 724 27.25 25.95 -16.57
CA SER A 724 27.82 27.15 -17.19
C SER A 724 29.31 27.04 -17.48
N SER A 725 29.98 25.98 -17.03
CA SER A 725 31.42 25.81 -17.28
C SER A 725 31.69 25.50 -18.75
N HIS A 726 32.72 26.14 -19.32
CA HIS A 726 33.09 25.96 -20.73
C HIS A 726 33.34 24.49 -21.10
N ARG A 727 33.88 23.69 -20.17
CA ARG A 727 34.11 22.26 -20.37
C ARG A 727 32.79 21.48 -20.56
N VAL A 728 31.78 21.75 -19.74
CA VAL A 728 30.47 21.09 -19.84
C VAL A 728 29.70 21.57 -21.07
N GLN A 729 29.77 22.87 -21.39
CA GLN A 729 29.16 23.41 -22.61
C GLN A 729 29.68 22.74 -23.87
N ARG A 730 31.00 22.56 -23.99
CA ARG A 730 31.59 21.84 -25.14
C ARG A 730 31.11 20.40 -25.25
N LYS A 731 31.02 19.68 -24.14
CA LYS A 731 30.49 18.30 -24.10
C LYS A 731 29.01 18.27 -24.52
N ARG A 732 28.21 19.26 -24.09
CA ARG A 732 26.81 19.42 -24.51
C ARG A 732 26.68 19.69 -26.00
N GLU A 733 27.51 20.56 -26.58
CA GLU A 733 27.53 20.84 -28.01
C GLU A 733 27.82 19.58 -28.84
N ILE A 734 28.76 18.74 -28.40
CA ILE A 734 29.05 17.44 -29.03
C ILE A 734 27.82 16.54 -29.00
N ARG A 735 27.17 16.41 -27.84
CA ARG A 735 25.95 15.59 -27.69
C ARG A 735 24.80 16.06 -28.58
N MET A 736 24.63 17.38 -28.69
CA MET A 736 23.66 18.00 -29.58
C MET A 736 23.98 17.78 -31.06
N ALA A 737 25.26 17.87 -31.44
CA ALA A 737 25.70 17.56 -32.80
C ALA A 737 25.44 16.10 -33.16
N LEU A 738 25.68 15.16 -32.24
CA LEU A 738 25.36 13.74 -32.45
C LEU A 738 23.86 13.51 -32.63
N ARG A 739 22.99 14.17 -31.84
CA ARG A 739 21.53 14.14 -32.06
C ARG A 739 21.12 14.73 -33.41
N ALA A 740 21.77 15.80 -33.86
CA ALA A 740 21.51 16.38 -35.18
C ALA A 740 21.83 15.40 -36.33
N LEU A 741 22.78 14.48 -36.14
CA LEU A 741 23.15 13.48 -37.14
C LEU A 741 22.27 12.23 -37.13
N GLU A 742 21.33 12.09 -36.20
CA GLU A 742 20.50 10.89 -36.10
C GLU A 742 19.67 10.63 -37.36
N GLY A 743 19.70 9.38 -37.84
CA GLY A 743 18.96 8.92 -39.00
C GLY A 743 19.50 9.46 -40.32
N GLN A 744 20.62 10.20 -40.28
CA GLN A 744 21.27 10.75 -41.47
C GLN A 744 22.33 9.80 -41.99
N ILE A 745 22.60 9.90 -43.29
CA ILE A 745 23.77 9.26 -43.91
C ILE A 745 24.98 10.13 -43.58
N VAL A 746 25.89 9.58 -42.78
CA VAL A 746 27.12 10.24 -42.35
C VAL A 746 28.34 9.64 -43.05
N VAL A 747 29.37 10.45 -43.24
CA VAL A 747 30.64 10.05 -43.83
C VAL A 747 31.59 9.62 -42.71
N TRP A 748 31.93 8.34 -42.68
CA TRP A 748 32.97 7.79 -41.83
C TRP A 748 33.58 6.55 -42.49
N PRO A 749 34.83 6.62 -42.97
CA PRO A 749 35.51 5.47 -43.54
C PRO A 749 35.77 4.40 -42.48
N TYR A 750 35.29 3.19 -42.70
CA TYR A 750 35.48 2.06 -41.79
C TYR A 750 35.81 0.78 -42.55
N VAL A 751 36.87 0.08 -42.13
CA VAL A 751 37.26 -1.21 -42.70
C VAL A 751 36.80 -2.31 -41.76
N HIS A 752 35.76 -3.04 -42.16
CA HIS A 752 35.25 -4.16 -41.38
C HIS A 752 36.01 -5.43 -41.77
N ILE A 753 36.66 -6.06 -40.79
CA ILE A 753 37.40 -7.29 -40.98
C ILE A 753 36.57 -8.44 -40.39
N THR A 754 36.11 -9.35 -41.24
CA THR A 754 35.44 -10.59 -40.83
C THR A 754 36.39 -11.77 -41.00
N PRO A 755 36.70 -12.52 -39.93
CA PRO A 755 37.49 -13.74 -40.06
C PRO A 755 36.64 -14.81 -40.75
N ILE A 756 37.08 -15.28 -41.92
CA ILE A 756 36.47 -16.39 -42.64
C ILE A 756 37.24 -17.66 -42.30
N GLY A 757 36.57 -18.59 -41.63
CA GLY A 757 37.11 -19.90 -41.29
C GLY A 757 36.03 -20.95 -41.03
N SER A 758 36.23 -22.17 -41.53
CA SER A 758 35.35 -23.33 -41.29
C SER A 758 35.47 -23.81 -39.84
N HIS A 759 34.44 -23.57 -39.01
CA HIS A 759 34.31 -24.23 -37.71
C HIS A 759 33.77 -25.65 -37.87
N SER A 760 34.66 -26.64 -37.93
CA SER A 760 34.31 -28.03 -37.58
C SER A 760 34.46 -28.20 -36.06
N ALA A 761 33.41 -28.68 -35.40
CA ALA A 761 33.34 -28.77 -33.95
C ALA A 761 34.15 -29.93 -33.34
N TRP A 762 34.83 -30.79 -34.13
CA TRP A 762 35.25 -32.09 -33.59
C TRP A 762 36.72 -32.50 -33.64
N PHE A 763 37.65 -31.82 -34.31
CA PHE A 763 39.07 -32.21 -34.22
C PHE A 763 40.08 -31.06 -34.22
N ARG A 764 41.13 -31.23 -33.38
CA ARG A 764 42.31 -30.36 -33.27
C ARG A 764 43.15 -30.48 -34.54
N SER A 765 43.02 -29.52 -35.45
CA SER A 765 43.97 -29.26 -36.53
C SER A 765 44.17 -27.75 -36.64
N ASN A 766 45.41 -27.32 -36.93
CA ASN A 766 45.78 -25.91 -37.12
C ASN A 766 44.93 -25.28 -38.24
N ARG A 767 44.25 -24.19 -37.92
CA ARG A 767 43.31 -23.49 -38.81
C ARG A 767 43.95 -22.24 -39.39
N TYR A 768 43.71 -22.01 -40.66
CA TYR A 768 43.94 -20.71 -41.29
C TYR A 768 42.72 -19.82 -41.01
N THR A 769 42.92 -18.65 -40.39
CA THR A 769 41.97 -17.54 -40.41
C THR A 769 42.30 -16.68 -41.63
N ALA A 770 41.41 -16.66 -42.62
CA ALA A 770 41.52 -15.72 -43.72
C ALA A 770 40.63 -14.51 -43.40
N ASP A 771 41.23 -13.35 -43.24
CA ASP A 771 40.49 -12.12 -42.94
C ASP A 771 39.94 -11.52 -44.23
N SER A 772 38.61 -11.43 -44.33
CA SER A 772 37.96 -10.66 -45.39
C SER A 772 37.74 -9.25 -44.90
N SER A 773 38.36 -8.28 -45.57
CA SER A 773 38.15 -6.85 -45.29
C SER A 773 37.16 -6.25 -46.29
N VAL A 774 36.16 -5.54 -45.78
CA VAL A 774 35.23 -4.75 -46.58
C VAL A 774 35.32 -3.30 -46.13
N ALA A 775 35.75 -2.43 -47.04
CA ALA A 775 35.81 -0.99 -46.78
C ALA A 775 34.45 -0.34 -47.04
N PHE A 776 33.99 0.43 -46.07
CA PHE A 776 32.80 1.27 -46.16
C PHE A 776 33.19 2.73 -46.09
N HIS A 777 32.44 3.59 -46.77
CA HIS A 777 32.68 5.03 -46.83
C HIS A 777 31.64 5.85 -46.04
N SER A 778 30.40 5.36 -46.00
CA SER A 778 29.26 6.02 -45.36
C SER A 778 28.39 5.03 -44.59
N CYS A 779 27.73 5.50 -43.54
CA CYS A 779 26.79 4.75 -42.73
C CYS A 779 25.59 5.61 -42.34
N VAL A 780 24.56 4.98 -41.77
CA VAL A 780 23.48 5.71 -41.11
C VAL A 780 23.79 5.76 -39.62
N LEU A 781 23.87 6.96 -39.04
CA LEU A 781 24.00 7.10 -37.59
C LEU A 781 22.64 6.86 -36.93
N ARG A 782 22.59 5.95 -35.96
CA ARG A 782 21.42 5.69 -35.13
C ARG A 782 21.74 5.93 -33.68
N ILE A 783 20.71 6.36 -32.96
CA ILE A 783 20.78 6.63 -31.53
C ILE A 783 19.90 5.61 -30.82
N ARG A 784 20.53 4.72 -30.05
CA ARG A 784 19.84 3.81 -29.13
C ARG A 784 19.60 4.56 -27.83
N ARG A 785 18.36 4.57 -27.34
CA ARG A 785 17.95 5.42 -26.20
C ARG A 785 17.60 4.60 -24.97
N HIS A 786 17.83 5.21 -23.81
CA HIS A 786 17.43 4.65 -22.51
C HIS A 786 16.15 5.30 -21.95
N GLY A 787 15.91 6.58 -22.22
CA GLY A 787 14.74 7.33 -21.78
C GLY A 787 13.55 7.28 -22.75
N HIS A 788 12.39 7.74 -22.28
CA HIS A 788 11.11 7.66 -23.01
C HIS A 788 10.39 9.00 -23.18
N LEU A 789 11.01 10.11 -22.79
CA LEU A 789 10.46 11.44 -23.01
C LEU A 789 10.43 11.77 -24.52
N GLU A 790 9.26 12.13 -25.03
CA GLU A 790 9.06 12.55 -26.42
C GLU A 790 8.35 13.91 -26.45
N TRP A 791 8.88 14.86 -27.21
CA TRP A 791 8.33 16.22 -27.35
C TRP A 791 8.34 16.65 -28.81
N GLU A 792 7.18 16.99 -29.37
CA GLU A 792 7.05 17.43 -30.78
C GLU A 792 7.69 16.45 -31.80
N GLY A 793 7.61 15.14 -31.52
CA GLY A 793 8.24 14.08 -32.32
C GLY A 793 9.76 13.98 -32.17
N LEU A 794 10.35 14.73 -31.22
CA LEU A 794 11.75 14.65 -30.84
C LEU A 794 11.88 13.88 -29.51
N PRO A 795 12.60 12.75 -29.48
CA PRO A 795 12.85 12.02 -28.24
C PRO A 795 13.94 12.72 -27.40
N LEU A 796 13.51 13.28 -26.27
CA LEU A 796 14.33 14.05 -25.30
C LEU A 796 14.73 13.23 -24.06
N GLY A 797 14.44 11.93 -24.04
CA GLY A 797 14.77 11.05 -22.91
C GLY A 797 16.26 10.98 -22.55
N SER A 798 16.53 10.59 -21.31
CA SER A 798 17.87 10.43 -20.73
C SER A 798 18.62 9.29 -21.41
N GLY A 799 19.92 9.50 -21.62
CA GLY A 799 20.83 8.48 -22.11
C GLY A 799 20.66 8.15 -23.59
N PHE A 800 21.80 8.13 -24.28
CA PHE A 800 21.86 7.52 -25.59
C PHE A 800 23.22 6.92 -25.93
N GLU A 801 23.19 5.84 -26.69
CA GLU A 801 24.35 5.19 -27.31
C GLU A 801 24.32 5.43 -28.82
N ILE A 802 25.49 5.58 -29.41
CA ILE A 802 25.65 5.78 -30.86
C ILE A 802 25.93 4.45 -31.53
N GLU A 803 25.15 4.13 -32.55
CA GLU A 803 25.35 2.99 -33.44
C GLU A 803 25.53 3.48 -34.88
N LEU A 804 26.53 2.97 -35.58
CA LEU A 804 26.77 3.24 -37.00
C LEU A 804 26.36 2.03 -37.81
N HIS A 805 25.31 2.21 -38.63
CA HIS A 805 24.72 1.15 -39.44
C HIS A 805 25.25 1.27 -40.87
N TYR A 806 26.20 0.39 -41.21
CA TYR A 806 26.76 0.28 -42.54
C TYR A 806 25.94 -0.70 -43.41
N ALA A 807 26.17 -0.65 -44.72
CA ALA A 807 25.56 -1.61 -45.65
C ALA A 807 25.93 -3.06 -45.28
N LYS A 808 25.16 -4.04 -45.79
CA LYS A 808 25.34 -5.48 -45.51
C LYS A 808 25.17 -5.87 -44.03
N LYS A 809 24.34 -5.12 -43.28
CA LYS A 809 24.01 -5.37 -41.86
C LYS A 809 25.23 -5.30 -40.92
N VAL A 810 26.26 -4.53 -41.28
CA VAL A 810 27.40 -4.28 -40.39
C VAL A 810 27.00 -3.14 -39.43
N GLN A 811 27.02 -3.44 -38.14
CA GLN A 811 26.74 -2.49 -37.06
C GLN A 811 27.98 -2.36 -36.18
N VAL A 812 28.36 -1.13 -35.86
CA VAL A 812 29.47 -0.83 -34.95
C VAL A 812 29.11 0.30 -34.00
N ASP A 813 29.76 0.32 -32.85
CA ASP A 813 29.48 1.27 -31.78
C ASP A 813 30.24 2.60 -31.97
N GLY A 814 29.87 3.60 -31.16
CA GLY A 814 30.45 4.94 -31.17
C GLY A 814 31.96 5.00 -30.90
N ASP A 815 32.56 3.97 -30.32
CA ASP A 815 34.01 3.90 -30.07
C ASP A 815 34.83 4.06 -31.35
N VAL A 816 34.29 3.61 -32.49
CA VAL A 816 34.95 3.67 -33.80
C VAL A 816 35.10 5.11 -34.32
N ILE A 817 34.31 6.06 -33.81
CA ILE A 817 34.47 7.51 -34.07
C ILE A 817 35.19 8.22 -32.92
N GLY A 818 35.80 7.47 -31.99
CA GLY A 818 36.51 8.03 -30.84
C GLY A 818 35.59 8.62 -29.77
N LEU A 819 34.33 8.19 -29.68
CA LEU A 819 33.43 8.58 -28.60
C LEU A 819 33.87 7.88 -27.30
N ASN A 820 33.90 8.61 -26.19
CA ASN A 820 34.12 8.06 -24.85
C ASN A 820 32.94 8.39 -23.93
N ASP A 821 32.84 7.70 -22.78
CA ASP A 821 31.76 7.89 -21.80
C ASP A 821 31.63 9.35 -21.31
N ASP A 822 32.75 10.08 -21.32
CA ASP A 822 32.85 11.47 -20.89
C ASP A 822 32.52 12.49 -22.01
N TYR A 823 32.22 12.05 -23.23
CA TYR A 823 31.95 12.90 -24.40
C TYR A 823 33.04 13.96 -24.66
N GLU A 824 34.31 13.61 -24.44
CA GLU A 824 35.43 14.50 -24.74
C GLU A 824 35.71 14.56 -26.23
N LEU A 825 36.15 15.72 -26.72
CA LEU A 825 36.49 15.87 -28.13
C LEU A 825 37.84 15.19 -28.44
N THR A 826 37.79 13.91 -28.79
CA THR A 826 38.96 13.18 -29.29
C THR A 826 39.30 13.60 -30.74
N PRO A 827 40.53 13.34 -31.22
CA PRO A 827 40.92 13.66 -32.60
C PRO A 827 40.02 12.99 -33.65
N ASP A 828 39.63 11.73 -33.42
CA ASP A 828 38.76 10.98 -34.32
C ASP A 828 37.33 11.54 -34.31
N LEU A 829 36.81 11.94 -33.14
CA LEU A 829 35.49 12.55 -33.03
C LEU A 829 35.46 13.93 -33.69
N ALA A 830 36.52 14.73 -33.52
CA ALA A 830 36.67 16.01 -34.21
C ALA A 830 36.68 15.83 -35.73
N ARG A 831 37.42 14.81 -36.22
CA ARG A 831 37.42 14.46 -37.64
C ARG A 831 36.03 14.03 -38.11
N PHE A 832 35.34 13.16 -37.38
CA PHE A 832 33.98 12.71 -37.70
C PHE A 832 33.00 13.89 -37.80
N LEU A 833 33.01 14.80 -36.82
CA LEU A 833 32.15 15.99 -36.84
C LEU A 833 32.51 16.94 -37.99
N SER A 834 33.79 17.10 -38.31
CA SER A 834 34.24 17.93 -39.44
C SER A 834 33.78 17.39 -40.79
N LEU A 835 33.82 16.06 -40.99
CA LEU A 835 33.36 15.41 -42.23
C LEU A 835 31.86 15.57 -42.45
N ASN A 836 31.10 15.79 -41.38
CA ASN A 836 29.63 15.87 -41.39
C ASN A 836 29.11 17.28 -41.04
N GLN A 837 29.99 18.29 -41.09
CA GLN A 837 29.70 19.64 -40.61
C GLN A 837 28.50 20.29 -41.32
N ASP A 838 28.27 20.00 -42.59
CA ASP A 838 27.16 20.60 -43.36
C ASP A 838 25.77 20.15 -42.89
N LEU A 839 25.68 18.97 -42.28
CA LEU A 839 24.42 18.38 -41.82
C LEU A 839 24.00 18.94 -40.45
N ILE A 840 24.97 19.26 -39.60
CA ILE A 840 24.75 19.57 -38.18
C ILE A 840 23.92 20.87 -38.01
N PRO A 841 24.32 22.05 -38.53
CA PRO A 841 23.60 23.29 -38.29
C PRO A 841 22.14 23.27 -38.78
N ARG A 842 21.89 22.60 -39.91
CA ARG A 842 20.54 22.53 -40.52
C ARG A 842 19.53 21.83 -39.61
N ARG A 843 19.96 20.81 -38.87
CA ARG A 843 19.09 20.06 -37.97
C ARG A 843 19.14 20.55 -36.54
N LEU A 844 20.28 21.11 -36.12
CA LEU A 844 20.43 21.69 -34.80
C LEU A 844 19.39 22.78 -34.53
N GLN A 845 19.07 23.62 -35.53
CA GLN A 845 18.01 24.62 -35.41
C GLN A 845 16.68 24.02 -34.95
N ARG A 846 16.23 22.92 -35.57
CA ARG A 846 14.97 22.25 -35.20
C ARG A 846 15.01 21.67 -33.79
N ILE A 847 16.14 21.08 -33.39
CA ILE A 847 16.32 20.50 -32.06
C ILE A 847 16.32 21.61 -31.00
N ASP A 848 17.03 22.71 -31.26
CA ASP A 848 17.06 23.88 -30.38
C ASP A 848 15.66 24.49 -30.25
N GLU A 849 14.93 24.68 -31.35
CA GLU A 849 13.56 25.19 -31.32
C GLU A 849 12.64 24.30 -30.46
N ALA A 850 12.71 22.98 -30.62
CA ALA A 850 11.96 22.02 -29.82
C ALA A 850 12.34 22.07 -28.33
N LEU A 851 13.63 22.16 -27.99
CA LEU A 851 14.11 22.29 -26.60
C LEU A 851 13.68 23.62 -25.97
N HIS A 852 13.75 24.73 -26.71
CA HIS A 852 13.25 26.02 -26.25
C HIS A 852 11.73 25.98 -26.06
N GLY A 853 10.99 25.27 -26.93
CA GLY A 853 9.56 25.01 -26.80
C GLY A 853 9.24 24.23 -25.52
N TYR A 854 9.96 23.13 -25.28
CA TYR A 854 9.85 22.30 -24.07
C TYR A 854 10.06 23.12 -22.79
N ARG A 855 11.18 23.86 -22.69
CA ARG A 855 11.46 24.72 -21.52
C ARG A 855 10.41 25.79 -21.32
N ARG A 856 9.97 26.44 -22.41
CA ARG A 856 8.93 27.47 -22.37
C ARG A 856 7.60 26.89 -21.89
N HIS A 857 7.24 25.68 -22.33
CA HIS A 857 6.04 24.99 -21.91
C HIS A 857 6.04 24.73 -20.40
N HIS A 858 7.08 24.06 -19.87
CA HIS A 858 7.17 23.78 -18.44
C HIS A 858 7.25 25.03 -17.58
N ARG A 859 7.99 26.06 -18.03
CA ARG A 859 8.02 27.37 -17.36
C ARG A 859 6.66 28.03 -17.34
N LYS A 860 5.90 27.96 -18.45
CA LYS A 860 4.54 28.50 -18.54
C LYS A 860 3.59 27.73 -17.63
N GLU A 861 3.67 26.41 -17.60
CA GLU A 861 2.83 25.56 -16.74
C GLU A 861 3.12 25.79 -15.25
N SER A 862 4.39 25.78 -14.84
CA SER A 862 4.84 26.11 -13.48
C SER A 862 4.27 27.46 -13.02
N ARG A 863 4.43 28.49 -13.86
CA ARG A 863 3.84 29.81 -13.60
C ARG A 863 2.32 29.72 -13.52
N TRP A 864 1.66 29.09 -14.50
CA TRP A 864 0.21 28.98 -14.55
C TRP A 864 -0.36 28.35 -13.28
N LYS A 865 0.20 27.24 -12.82
CA LYS A 865 -0.15 26.58 -11.55
C LYS A 865 -0.02 27.53 -10.35
N SER A 866 1.08 28.28 -10.27
CA SER A 866 1.29 29.26 -9.19
C SER A 866 0.38 30.50 -9.30
N HIS A 867 -0.12 30.85 -10.49
CA HIS A 867 -1.04 31.97 -10.67
C HIS A 867 -2.49 31.59 -10.35
N VAL A 868 -2.88 30.33 -10.61
CA VAL A 868 -4.23 29.82 -10.35
C VAL A 868 -4.52 29.77 -8.85
N LEU A 869 -3.60 29.24 -8.05
CA LEU A 869 -3.67 29.28 -6.59
C LEU A 869 -2.27 29.21 -6.00
N THR A 870 -1.94 30.16 -5.12
CA THR A 870 -0.60 30.20 -4.52
C THR A 870 -0.38 29.06 -3.51
N HIS A 871 0.87 28.62 -3.36
CA HIS A 871 1.26 27.65 -2.32
C HIS A 871 1.13 28.24 -0.90
N ARG A 872 1.11 29.57 -0.80
CA ARG A 872 0.92 30.29 0.46
C ARG A 872 -0.53 30.14 0.98
N PHE A 873 -1.50 29.90 0.10
CA PHE A 873 -2.91 29.76 0.46
C PHE A 873 -3.14 28.78 1.63
N LEU A 874 -2.51 27.59 1.57
CA LEU A 874 -2.66 26.61 2.65
C LEU A 874 -2.17 27.12 3.99
N THR A 875 -1.04 27.84 4.00
CA THR A 875 -0.43 28.31 5.24
C THR A 875 -1.02 29.60 5.77
N HIS A 876 -1.78 30.39 5.00
CA HIS A 876 -2.26 31.71 5.44
C HIS A 876 -3.78 31.86 5.47
N VAL A 877 -4.51 30.97 4.78
CA VAL A 877 -5.97 30.95 4.76
C VAL A 877 -6.48 29.62 5.30
N TYR A 878 -6.00 28.50 4.75
CA TYR A 878 -6.53 27.17 5.09
C TYR A 878 -6.15 26.71 6.51
N ASP A 879 -4.92 26.97 6.96
CA ASP A 879 -4.41 26.55 8.29
C ASP A 879 -4.65 27.59 9.40
N HIS A 880 -5.08 28.80 9.05
CA HIS A 880 -5.26 29.93 9.99
C HIS A 880 -6.71 30.46 9.96
N PRO A 881 -7.61 29.85 10.76
CA PRO A 881 -8.95 30.37 10.94
C PRO A 881 -8.92 31.80 11.50
N ARG A 882 -9.69 32.70 10.88
CA ARG A 882 -9.82 34.11 11.27
C ARG A 882 -11.16 34.64 10.81
N GLU A 883 -11.57 35.77 11.39
CA GLU A 883 -12.79 36.48 11.00
C GLU A 883 -12.79 36.80 9.49
N SER A 884 -13.98 36.87 8.89
CA SER A 884 -14.14 37.18 7.46
C SER A 884 -13.61 38.59 7.12
N SER A 885 -13.62 39.50 8.09
CA SER A 885 -13.11 40.87 7.96
C SER A 885 -11.62 40.86 7.53
N GLY A 886 -11.33 41.42 6.35
CA GLY A 886 -9.97 41.45 5.78
C GLY A 886 -9.45 40.10 5.23
N LEU A 887 -10.19 38.99 5.36
CA LEU A 887 -9.83 37.71 4.73
C LEU A 887 -9.89 37.81 3.21
N ALA A 888 -10.95 38.41 2.68
CA ALA A 888 -11.10 38.68 1.26
C ALA A 888 -10.01 39.65 0.76
N GLU A 889 -9.76 40.75 1.48
CA GLU A 889 -8.73 41.74 1.12
C GLU A 889 -7.33 41.13 1.08
N SER A 890 -6.95 40.36 2.11
CA SER A 890 -5.65 39.68 2.14
C SER A 890 -5.54 38.61 1.05
N SER A 891 -6.63 37.93 0.70
CA SER A 891 -6.63 36.97 -0.40
C SER A 891 -6.51 37.68 -1.76
N ILE A 892 -7.17 38.82 -1.96
CA ILE A 892 -7.03 39.66 -3.16
C ILE A 892 -5.59 40.16 -3.31
N GLN A 893 -4.93 40.51 -2.19
CA GLN A 893 -3.55 40.99 -2.20
C GLN A 893 -2.56 39.94 -2.72
N PHE A 894 -2.76 38.66 -2.39
CA PHE A 894 -1.79 37.59 -2.70
C PHE A 894 -2.20 36.67 -3.84
N GLU A 895 -3.48 36.35 -3.99
CA GLU A 895 -3.99 35.49 -5.06
C GLU A 895 -4.15 36.27 -6.37
N ARG A 896 -3.85 35.66 -7.52
CA ARG A 896 -3.88 36.32 -8.83
C ARG A 896 -5.10 35.94 -9.67
N ASP A 897 -5.59 34.71 -9.54
CA ASP A 897 -6.72 34.22 -10.31
C ASP A 897 -8.01 34.93 -9.91
N GLN A 898 -8.72 35.45 -10.91
CA GLN A 898 -9.97 36.18 -10.69
C GLN A 898 -11.04 35.28 -10.05
N ARG A 899 -11.12 34.00 -10.42
CA ARG A 899 -12.10 33.07 -9.85
C ARG A 899 -11.84 32.83 -8.37
N VAL A 900 -10.58 32.78 -7.94
CA VAL A 900 -10.25 32.68 -6.50
C VAL A 900 -10.64 33.96 -5.78
N ARG A 901 -10.33 35.14 -6.33
CA ARG A 901 -10.71 36.42 -5.73
C ARG A 901 -12.23 36.56 -5.60
N GLU A 902 -12.96 36.23 -6.66
CA GLU A 902 -14.43 36.22 -6.68
C GLU A 902 -15.00 35.16 -5.75
N LEU A 903 -14.36 33.99 -5.63
CA LEU A 903 -14.74 32.97 -4.65
C LEU A 903 -14.62 33.50 -3.23
N MET A 904 -13.51 34.19 -2.91
CA MET A 904 -13.27 34.74 -1.56
C MET A 904 -14.24 35.88 -1.21
N VAL A 905 -14.49 36.80 -2.15
CA VAL A 905 -15.41 37.95 -1.95
C VAL A 905 -16.88 37.52 -2.00
N GLY A 906 -17.25 36.70 -2.99
CA GLY A 906 -18.64 36.28 -3.21
C GLY A 906 -19.17 35.31 -2.15
N ASN A 907 -18.29 34.72 -1.33
CA ASN A 907 -18.66 33.75 -0.30
C ASN A 907 -18.22 34.19 1.11
N GLU A 908 -18.20 35.49 1.40
CA GLU A 908 -17.92 36.01 2.75
C GLU A 908 -18.80 35.36 3.82
N ALA A 909 -20.07 35.07 3.50
CA ALA A 909 -20.99 34.35 4.39
C ALA A 909 -20.51 32.93 4.75
N VAL A 910 -19.82 32.22 3.84
CA VAL A 910 -19.23 30.90 4.13
C VAL A 910 -18.13 31.05 5.16
N PHE A 911 -17.22 32.01 4.98
CA PHE A 911 -16.11 32.23 5.90
C PHE A 911 -16.58 32.73 7.25
N GLN A 912 -17.51 33.69 7.26
CA GLN A 912 -18.13 34.21 8.47
C GLN A 912 -18.81 33.09 9.25
N THR A 913 -19.72 32.34 8.63
CA THR A 913 -20.44 31.24 9.29
C THR A 913 -19.49 30.13 9.75
N SER A 914 -18.45 29.80 8.97
CA SER A 914 -17.45 28.80 9.38
C SER A 914 -16.64 29.27 10.58
N TYR A 915 -16.29 30.55 10.64
CA TYR A 915 -15.59 31.15 11.77
C TYR A 915 -16.49 31.24 13.01
N GLU A 916 -17.74 31.70 12.87
CA GLU A 916 -18.75 31.73 13.94
C GLU A 916 -18.99 30.33 14.53
N ARG A 917 -19.07 29.30 13.68
CA ARG A 917 -19.17 27.90 14.10
C ARG A 917 -17.94 27.46 14.89
N LEU A 918 -16.74 27.78 14.40
CA LEU A 918 -15.50 27.44 15.08
C LEU A 918 -15.39 28.15 16.43
N GLU A 919 -15.68 29.44 16.49
CA GLU A 919 -15.67 30.24 17.71
C GLU A 919 -16.68 29.71 18.75
N ALA A 920 -17.91 29.40 18.31
CA ALA A 920 -18.94 28.84 19.17
C ALA A 920 -18.52 27.49 19.78
N VAL A 921 -17.86 26.64 19.00
CA VAL A 921 -17.37 25.34 19.46
C VAL A 921 -16.13 25.49 20.35
N SER A 922 -15.22 26.40 20.00
CA SER A 922 -13.97 26.65 20.73
C SER A 922 -14.15 27.54 21.97
N ALA A 923 -15.35 28.02 22.27
CA ALA A 923 -15.64 28.92 23.39
C ALA A 923 -15.30 28.33 24.76
N SER A 924 -15.37 27.00 24.91
CA SER A 924 -14.95 26.30 26.13
C SER A 924 -14.54 24.86 25.82
N PRO A 925 -13.70 24.22 26.66
CA PRO A 925 -13.34 22.81 26.50
C PRO A 925 -14.56 21.88 26.44
N THR A 926 -15.62 22.21 27.19
CA THR A 926 -16.89 21.49 27.21
C THR A 926 -17.62 21.58 25.88
N ALA A 927 -17.68 22.77 25.27
CA ALA A 927 -18.28 22.96 23.94
C ALA A 927 -17.48 22.23 22.86
N THR A 928 -16.14 22.31 22.91
CA THR A 928 -15.24 21.61 21.98
C THR A 928 -15.46 20.10 22.03
N TRP A 929 -15.41 19.50 23.23
CA TRP A 929 -15.61 18.06 23.40
C TRP A 929 -17.00 17.62 22.95
N TRP A 930 -18.04 18.36 23.33
CA TRP A 930 -19.42 18.05 22.99
C TRP A 930 -19.65 18.07 21.48
N TYR A 931 -19.11 19.08 20.78
CA TYR A 931 -19.17 19.13 19.31
C TYR A 931 -18.47 17.91 18.69
N LEU A 932 -17.23 17.63 19.09
CA LEU A 932 -16.45 16.51 18.54
C LEU A 932 -17.17 15.17 18.74
N PHE A 933 -17.80 14.97 19.90
CA PHE A 933 -18.58 13.76 20.19
C PHE A 933 -19.74 13.58 19.22
N TRP A 934 -20.60 14.60 19.06
CA TRP A 934 -21.78 14.50 18.20
C TRP A 934 -21.43 14.49 16.71
N ASP A 935 -20.42 15.24 16.30
CA ASP A 935 -19.94 15.24 14.92
C ASP A 935 -19.35 13.88 14.54
N ASP A 936 -18.50 13.29 15.39
CA ASP A 936 -17.94 11.97 15.11
C ASP A 936 -19.00 10.86 15.13
N LEU A 937 -19.96 10.97 16.07
CA LEU A 937 -21.09 10.08 16.16
C LEU A 937 -21.90 10.08 14.85
N TRP A 938 -22.18 11.26 14.30
CA TRP A 938 -22.87 11.40 13.01
C TRP A 938 -22.07 10.74 11.89
N ARG A 939 -20.80 11.14 11.69
CA ARG A 939 -19.94 10.67 10.59
C ARG A 939 -19.80 9.15 10.55
N ARG A 940 -19.79 8.49 11.71
CA ARG A 940 -19.57 7.04 11.84
C ARG A 940 -20.82 6.17 11.97
N ASN A 941 -22.00 6.76 12.22
CA ASN A 941 -23.17 5.97 12.58
C ASN A 941 -24.50 6.39 11.92
N HIS A 942 -24.56 7.51 11.18
CA HIS A 942 -25.82 8.00 10.60
C HIS A 942 -26.46 6.99 9.63
N ASP A 943 -25.66 6.26 8.86
CA ASP A 943 -26.08 5.22 7.91
C ASP A 943 -26.73 3.99 8.59
N THR A 944 -26.31 3.72 9.82
CA THR A 944 -26.70 2.55 10.60
C THR A 944 -27.89 2.85 11.49
N ILE A 945 -27.88 4.02 12.15
CA ILE A 945 -28.90 4.45 13.12
C ILE A 945 -29.95 5.29 12.40
N ARG A 946 -31.07 4.67 12.03
CA ARG A 946 -32.16 5.31 11.28
C ARG A 946 -32.68 6.60 11.92
N GLY A 947 -32.74 6.67 13.25
CA GLY A 947 -33.22 7.86 13.96
C GLY A 947 -32.31 9.09 13.80
N LEU A 948 -31.00 8.90 13.56
CA LEU A 948 -30.10 10.02 13.23
C LEU A 948 -30.46 10.59 11.86
N THR A 949 -30.60 9.73 10.84
CA THR A 949 -30.97 10.17 9.48
C THR A 949 -32.37 10.79 9.42
N LEU A 950 -33.34 10.23 10.14
CA LEU A 950 -34.71 10.75 10.18
C LEU A 950 -34.77 12.18 10.76
N HIS A 951 -33.97 12.44 11.80
CA HIS A 951 -33.87 13.74 12.47
C HIS A 951 -32.54 14.44 12.13
N ALA A 952 -32.13 14.42 10.85
CA ALA A 952 -30.83 14.94 10.43
C ALA A 952 -30.58 16.39 10.85
N SER A 953 -31.60 17.26 10.81
CA SER A 953 -31.50 18.67 11.25
C SER A 953 -31.04 18.82 12.71
N ASP A 954 -31.26 17.80 13.53
CA ASP A 954 -31.02 17.83 14.97
C ASP A 954 -29.70 17.16 15.36
N PHE A 955 -29.11 16.35 14.47
CA PHE A 955 -27.88 15.59 14.75
C PHE A 955 -26.74 15.91 13.81
N ASN A 956 -27.00 16.23 12.54
CA ASN A 956 -25.96 16.55 11.58
C ASN A 956 -25.34 17.92 11.90
N PRO A 957 -24.04 18.01 12.21
CA PRO A 957 -23.36 19.27 12.54
C PRO A 957 -23.40 20.32 11.43
N HIS A 958 -23.80 19.93 10.21
CA HIS A 958 -24.01 20.87 9.12
C HIS A 958 -25.25 21.75 9.31
N TYR A 959 -26.13 21.45 10.28
CA TYR A 959 -27.27 22.30 10.61
C TYR A 959 -27.04 23.15 11.87
N PRO A 960 -27.50 24.41 11.89
CA PRO A 960 -27.43 25.27 13.08
C PRO A 960 -28.29 24.78 14.25
N THR A 961 -29.31 23.97 13.96
CA THR A 961 -30.20 23.36 14.96
C THR A 961 -29.61 22.12 15.62
N SER A 962 -28.46 21.64 15.14
CA SER A 962 -27.84 20.42 15.64
C SER A 962 -27.50 20.50 17.13
N ILE A 963 -27.73 19.39 17.83
CA ILE A 963 -27.33 19.21 19.22
C ILE A 963 -25.82 19.37 19.40
N ALA A 964 -25.01 19.18 18.35
CA ALA A 964 -23.55 19.36 18.40
C ALA A 964 -23.11 20.74 18.91
N TYR A 965 -23.94 21.77 18.75
CA TYR A 965 -23.65 23.14 19.20
C TYR A 965 -24.26 23.50 20.57
N ARG A 966 -24.97 22.57 21.21
CA ARG A 966 -25.79 22.83 22.40
C ARG A 966 -25.53 21.78 23.49
N PRO A 967 -24.52 21.99 24.36
CA PRO A 967 -24.34 21.16 25.54
C PRO A 967 -25.59 21.16 26.42
N LEU A 968 -26.14 19.98 26.71
CA LEU A 968 -27.39 19.84 27.47
C LEU A 968 -27.16 19.21 28.85
N PRO A 969 -27.87 19.64 29.90
CA PRO A 969 -27.99 18.89 31.15
C PRO A 969 -28.57 17.49 30.94
N ARG A 970 -28.28 16.56 31.86
CA ARG A 970 -28.62 15.13 31.70
C ARG A 970 -30.10 14.89 31.40
N ALA A 971 -30.97 15.48 32.21
CA ALA A 971 -32.41 15.33 32.04
C ALA A 971 -32.92 15.88 30.70
N ALA A 972 -32.31 16.97 30.21
CA ALA A 972 -32.68 17.58 28.93
C ALA A 972 -32.24 16.71 27.74
N LEU A 973 -31.03 16.12 27.79
CA LEU A 973 -30.58 15.19 26.75
C LEU A 973 -31.45 13.93 26.72
N GLU A 974 -31.82 13.38 27.88
CA GLU A 974 -32.69 12.21 27.93
C GLU A 974 -34.07 12.50 27.31
N ALA A 975 -34.67 13.65 27.64
CA ALA A 975 -35.92 14.08 27.02
C ALA A 975 -35.76 14.27 25.50
N PHE A 976 -34.68 14.91 25.05
CA PHE A 976 -34.38 15.13 23.63
C PHE A 976 -34.27 13.81 22.85
N LEU A 977 -33.54 12.82 23.37
CA LEU A 977 -33.38 11.51 22.75
C LEU A 977 -34.65 10.66 22.82
N THR A 978 -35.43 10.78 23.91
CA THR A 978 -36.72 10.08 24.07
C THR A 978 -37.74 10.56 23.03
N GLN A 979 -37.85 11.89 22.84
CA GLN A 979 -38.74 12.49 21.85
C GLN A 979 -38.45 12.04 20.42
N ARG A 980 -37.19 11.67 20.13
CA ARG A 980 -36.71 11.22 18.81
C ARG A 980 -36.65 9.69 18.69
N GLY A 981 -37.15 8.96 19.68
CA GLY A 981 -37.17 7.50 19.69
C GLY A 981 -35.78 6.85 19.72
N LEU A 982 -34.78 7.53 20.27
CA LEU A 982 -33.39 7.07 20.31
C LEU A 982 -32.95 6.55 21.68
N LEU A 983 -33.68 6.89 22.74
CA LEU A 983 -33.41 6.45 24.11
C LEU A 983 -34.38 5.34 24.54
N SER A 984 -33.87 4.14 24.76
CA SER A 984 -34.61 3.07 25.45
C SER A 984 -33.63 2.11 26.12
N LYS A 985 -34.12 1.25 27.05
CA LYS A 985 -33.31 0.18 27.65
C LYS A 985 -32.70 -0.75 26.60
N GLN A 986 -33.32 -0.80 25.42
CA GLN A 986 -32.95 -1.64 24.30
C GLN A 986 -32.44 -0.85 23.08
N ASP A 987 -32.22 0.46 23.13
CA ASP A 987 -31.69 1.20 21.97
C ASP A 987 -30.17 1.44 22.03
N PHE A 988 -29.64 2.09 20.99
CA PHE A 988 -28.23 2.49 20.89
C PHE A 988 -27.84 3.43 22.04
N PHE A 989 -28.70 4.39 22.37
CA PHE A 989 -28.54 5.21 23.57
C PHE A 989 -29.26 4.55 24.74
N HIS A 990 -28.53 4.40 25.85
CA HIS A 990 -29.03 3.86 27.10
C HIS A 990 -28.37 4.58 28.28
N SER A 991 -28.92 4.42 29.48
CA SER A 991 -28.48 5.16 30.67
C SER A 991 -26.97 5.04 30.95
N GLY A 992 -26.40 3.82 30.87
CA GLY A 992 -24.95 3.62 31.03
C GLY A 992 -24.05 4.30 29.98
N PHE A 993 -24.46 4.35 28.71
CA PHE A 993 -23.71 5.06 27.67
C PHE A 993 -23.75 6.56 27.94
N LEU A 994 -24.92 7.09 28.29
CA LEU A 994 -25.03 8.48 28.71
C LEU A 994 -24.25 8.74 30.01
N ASN A 995 -24.16 7.78 30.96
CA ASN A 995 -23.31 7.94 32.15
C ASN A 995 -21.84 8.14 31.76
N THR A 996 -21.39 7.44 30.72
CA THR A 996 -20.05 7.62 30.14
C THR A 996 -19.86 9.03 29.57
N VAL A 997 -20.85 9.53 28.82
CA VAL A 997 -20.85 10.89 28.26
C VAL A 997 -20.76 11.95 29.36
N TYR A 998 -21.61 11.87 30.38
CA TYR A 998 -21.64 12.87 31.45
C TYR A 998 -20.45 12.76 32.41
N LEU A 999 -19.86 11.58 32.54
CA LEU A 999 -18.59 11.41 33.25
C LEU A 999 -17.47 12.16 32.55
N ARG A 1000 -17.33 12.01 31.23
CA ARG A 1000 -16.32 12.76 30.47
C ARG A 1000 -16.60 14.26 30.51
N LEU A 1001 -17.86 14.69 30.41
CA LEU A 1001 -18.22 16.10 30.58
C LEU A 1001 -17.83 16.65 31.96
N ASN A 1002 -18.07 15.89 33.03
CA ASN A 1002 -17.69 16.29 34.38
C ASN A 1002 -16.18 16.53 34.48
N ASP A 1003 -15.39 15.61 33.93
CA ASP A 1003 -13.94 15.76 33.83
C ASP A 1003 -13.55 17.00 33.01
N THR A 1004 -14.18 17.27 31.85
CA THR A 1004 -13.86 18.50 31.08
C THR A 1004 -14.15 19.82 31.81
N VAL A 1005 -15.16 19.86 32.68
CA VAL A 1005 -15.58 21.08 33.41
C VAL A 1005 -14.79 21.26 34.70
N PHE A 1006 -14.55 20.17 35.43
CA PHE A 1006 -13.99 20.18 36.77
C PHE A 1006 -12.58 19.59 36.83
N HIS A 1007 -11.90 19.47 35.69
CA HIS A 1007 -10.55 18.93 35.56
C HIS A 1007 -9.58 19.53 36.60
N GLY A 1008 -8.79 18.68 37.26
CA GLY A 1008 -7.82 19.12 38.28
C GLY A 1008 -8.43 19.77 39.53
N SER A 1009 -9.75 19.72 39.71
CA SER A 1009 -10.43 20.27 40.88
C SER A 1009 -10.93 19.17 41.81
N SER A 1010 -11.14 19.51 43.09
CA SER A 1010 -11.77 18.61 44.07
C SER A 1010 -13.25 18.26 43.76
N GLN A 1011 -13.79 18.76 42.64
CA GLN A 1011 -15.14 18.49 42.16
C GLN A 1011 -15.15 17.48 41.00
N ALA A 1012 -13.97 17.06 40.52
CA ALA A 1012 -13.84 15.98 39.56
C ALA A 1012 -14.31 14.64 40.17
N LEU A 1013 -14.75 13.73 39.30
CA LEU A 1013 -15.07 12.36 39.72
C LEU A 1013 -13.77 11.62 40.01
N ILE A 1014 -13.70 11.03 41.20
CA ILE A 1014 -12.56 10.22 41.63
C ILE A 1014 -12.75 8.77 41.15
N PHE A 1015 -11.66 8.21 40.64
CA PHE A 1015 -11.54 6.86 40.14
C PHE A 1015 -10.59 6.07 41.03
N HIS A 1016 -10.85 4.77 41.13
CA HIS A 1016 -9.93 3.81 41.75
C HIS A 1016 -9.56 2.75 40.72
N LEU A 1017 -8.29 2.36 40.68
CA LEU A 1017 -7.78 1.36 39.76
C LEU A 1017 -7.58 0.03 40.49
N GLY A 1018 -8.42 -0.96 40.18
CA GLY A 1018 -8.40 -2.23 40.92
C GLY A 1018 -8.70 -2.05 42.40
N ASP A 1019 -7.99 -2.82 43.24
CA ASP A 1019 -8.15 -2.85 44.71
C ASP A 1019 -7.22 -1.86 45.43
N HIS A 1020 -6.60 -0.94 44.69
CA HIS A 1020 -5.74 0.09 45.26
C HIS A 1020 -6.59 1.25 45.80
N ASP A 1021 -6.28 1.70 47.02
CA ASP A 1021 -6.85 2.89 47.67
C ASP A 1021 -6.40 4.23 47.01
N SER A 1022 -5.80 4.18 45.82
CA SER A 1022 -5.31 5.35 45.09
C SER A 1022 -6.48 6.08 44.42
N GLU A 1023 -6.82 7.23 44.97
CA GLU A 1023 -7.75 8.19 44.38
C GLU A 1023 -7.10 8.88 43.17
N LEU A 1024 -7.62 8.61 41.98
CA LEU A 1024 -7.09 9.12 40.71
C LEU A 1024 -8.18 9.91 39.98
N ASP A 1025 -7.82 10.99 39.30
CA ASP A 1025 -8.66 11.57 38.26
C ASP A 1025 -8.46 10.82 36.93
N MET A 1026 -9.15 11.24 35.86
CA MET A 1026 -9.00 10.58 34.56
C MET A 1026 -7.55 10.62 34.04
N GLU A 1027 -6.81 11.71 34.30
CA GLU A 1027 -5.41 11.82 33.88
C GLU A 1027 -4.50 10.91 34.71
N GLY A 1028 -4.71 10.82 36.02
CA GLY A 1028 -4.02 9.88 36.91
C GLY A 1028 -4.23 8.42 36.47
N VAL A 1029 -5.46 8.03 36.16
CA VAL A 1029 -5.75 6.70 35.58
C VAL A 1029 -5.01 6.49 34.25
N ASP A 1030 -4.96 7.52 33.42
CA ASP A 1030 -4.27 7.48 32.13
C ASP A 1030 -2.73 7.40 32.28
N VAL A 1031 -2.15 7.98 33.34
CA VAL A 1031 -0.72 7.88 33.68
C VAL A 1031 -0.38 6.52 34.30
N GLU A 1032 -1.15 6.05 35.28
CA GLU A 1032 -0.85 4.80 35.98
C GLU A 1032 -1.00 3.55 35.10
N THR A 1033 -1.88 3.60 34.10
CA THR A 1033 -2.07 2.48 33.18
C THR A 1033 -1.06 2.49 32.01
N LEU A 1034 0.03 3.28 32.08
CA LEU A 1034 1.02 3.42 30.99
C LEU A 1034 1.90 2.17 30.77
N GLY A 1035 1.79 1.63 29.55
CA GLY A 1035 2.88 1.06 28.79
C GLY A 1035 2.83 1.65 27.38
N GLN A 1036 3.62 2.70 27.14
CA GLN A 1036 3.68 3.61 25.96
C GLN A 1036 2.62 4.75 25.91
N PRO A 1037 3.06 6.03 25.77
CA PRO A 1037 2.16 7.18 25.64
C PRO A 1037 1.75 7.40 24.19
N SER A 1038 0.52 7.82 23.95
CA SER A 1038 0.10 8.27 22.61
C SER A 1038 -1.06 9.26 22.68
N THR A 1039 -0.73 10.55 22.60
CA THR A 1039 -1.59 11.60 22.01
C THR A 1039 -1.69 11.45 20.48
N LEU A 1040 -1.26 10.32 19.91
CA LEU A 1040 -1.33 10.03 18.47
C LEU A 1040 -2.65 9.33 18.11
N ASP A 1041 -3.26 8.54 19.01
CA ASP A 1041 -4.54 7.84 18.74
C ASP A 1041 -5.76 8.77 18.63
N THR A 1042 -5.63 10.02 19.07
CA THR A 1042 -6.68 11.03 18.95
C THR A 1042 -6.53 11.90 17.71
N GLY A 1043 -5.38 11.90 17.02
CA GLY A 1043 -4.88 13.05 16.25
C GLY A 1043 -5.17 13.16 14.74
N VAL A 1044 -5.51 12.07 14.04
CA VAL A 1044 -5.62 12.09 12.55
C VAL A 1044 -6.93 11.46 12.03
N GLY A 1045 -7.76 10.88 12.90
CA GLY A 1045 -9.04 10.25 12.53
C GLY A 1045 -10.10 11.21 11.94
N THR A 1046 -9.81 12.50 11.86
CA THR A 1046 -10.71 13.58 11.42
C THR A 1046 -10.63 13.91 9.94
N ASP A 1047 -9.73 13.26 9.20
CA ASP A 1047 -9.48 13.59 7.79
C ASP A 1047 -10.62 13.16 6.85
N ALA A 1048 -11.51 12.23 7.28
CA ALA A 1048 -12.45 11.59 6.36
C ALA A 1048 -13.77 11.11 6.97
N ASP A 1049 -14.82 11.16 6.15
CA ASP A 1049 -16.13 10.57 6.44
C ASP A 1049 -16.14 9.09 6.04
N ALA A 1050 -16.34 8.20 7.02
CA ALA A 1050 -16.42 6.78 6.74
C ALA A 1050 -17.51 6.11 7.58
N SER A 1051 -18.62 5.82 6.90
CA SER A 1051 -19.75 5.04 7.40
C SER A 1051 -19.45 3.54 7.51
N SER A 1052 -18.47 3.03 6.76
CA SER A 1052 -18.15 1.60 6.76
C SER A 1052 -17.50 1.13 8.05
N ILE A 1053 -17.94 -0.03 8.52
CA ILE A 1053 -17.50 -0.66 9.76
C ILE A 1053 -16.10 -1.22 9.54
N ARG A 1054 -15.09 -0.56 10.11
CA ARG A 1054 -13.71 -1.03 10.02
C ARG A 1054 -13.34 -1.84 11.27
N PRO A 1055 -12.78 -3.05 11.10
CA PRO A 1055 -12.18 -3.77 12.21
C PRO A 1055 -10.99 -2.97 12.75
N ARG A 1056 -11.02 -2.62 14.04
CA ARG A 1056 -9.94 -1.88 14.72
C ARG A 1056 -9.76 -2.38 16.14
N PRO A 1057 -8.57 -2.26 16.74
CA PRO A 1057 -8.45 -2.41 18.18
C PRO A 1057 -9.38 -1.41 18.90
N ALA A 1058 -9.93 -1.83 20.04
CA ALA A 1058 -10.65 -0.92 20.91
C ALA A 1058 -9.72 0.20 21.36
N TYR A 1059 -10.23 1.43 21.38
CA TYR A 1059 -9.48 2.53 21.97
C TYR A 1059 -9.26 2.26 23.46
N ARG A 1060 -8.27 2.92 24.04
CA ARG A 1060 -7.86 2.68 25.43
C ARG A 1060 -9.03 2.90 26.37
N TRP A 1061 -9.68 4.07 26.30
CA TRP A 1061 -10.78 4.39 27.20
C TRP A 1061 -12.06 3.61 26.90
N GLU A 1062 -12.30 3.21 25.64
CA GLU A 1062 -13.34 2.23 25.30
C GLU A 1062 -13.13 0.89 26.02
N GLY A 1063 -11.87 0.46 26.19
CA GLY A 1063 -11.50 -0.73 26.93
C GLY A 1063 -11.59 -0.56 28.45
N LEU A 1064 -10.98 0.50 28.99
CA LEU A 1064 -10.92 0.77 30.42
C LEU A 1064 -12.30 0.83 31.09
N LEU A 1065 -13.27 1.49 30.45
CA LEU A 1065 -14.63 1.65 30.97
C LEU A 1065 -15.42 0.33 31.01
N ARG A 1066 -15.00 -0.69 30.26
CA ARG A 1066 -15.67 -1.99 30.16
C ARG A 1066 -14.97 -3.08 30.96
N ASP A 1067 -13.89 -2.74 31.64
CA ASP A 1067 -13.07 -3.73 32.32
C ASP A 1067 -13.64 -4.16 33.66
N PRO A 1068 -13.84 -5.48 33.86
CA PRO A 1068 -14.27 -5.96 35.16
C PRO A 1068 -13.17 -5.73 36.18
N TYR A 1069 -13.61 -5.40 37.39
CA TYR A 1069 -12.80 -5.39 38.62
C TYR A 1069 -12.11 -6.75 38.82
N ARG A 1070 -10.79 -6.79 39.04
CA ARG A 1070 -10.02 -8.06 39.14
C ARG A 1070 -8.99 -8.07 40.28
N SER A 1071 -9.03 -9.12 41.10
CA SER A 1071 -7.96 -9.51 42.05
C SER A 1071 -7.19 -10.80 41.69
N GLY A 1072 -7.46 -11.44 40.53
CA GLY A 1072 -6.89 -12.77 40.17
C GLY A 1072 -6.65 -13.06 38.67
N LYS A 1073 -6.02 -14.21 38.36
CA LYS A 1073 -5.40 -14.57 37.06
C LYS A 1073 -6.37 -14.68 35.85
N GLN A 1074 -5.76 -14.43 34.68
CA GLN A 1074 -6.32 -14.18 33.35
C GLN A 1074 -7.07 -15.36 32.68
N HIS A 1075 -8.35 -15.19 32.30
CA HIS A 1075 -8.98 -16.10 31.33
C HIS A 1075 -10.06 -15.55 30.36
N ARG A 1076 -10.10 -14.24 30.05
CA ARG A 1076 -11.07 -13.68 29.06
C ARG A 1076 -10.50 -13.21 27.71
N ARG A 1077 -9.22 -13.47 27.41
CA ARG A 1077 -8.61 -13.05 26.12
C ARG A 1077 -9.18 -13.76 24.89
N LEU A 1078 -9.62 -15.01 25.04
CA LEU A 1078 -10.06 -15.83 23.91
C LEU A 1078 -11.44 -15.41 23.38
N LEU A 1079 -12.43 -15.20 24.24
CA LEU A 1079 -13.81 -14.91 23.79
C LEU A 1079 -13.93 -13.58 23.01
N ALA A 1080 -13.23 -12.53 23.43
CA ALA A 1080 -13.26 -11.25 22.71
C ALA A 1080 -12.52 -11.33 21.36
N LYS A 1081 -11.39 -12.05 21.30
CA LYS A 1081 -10.69 -12.33 20.03
C LYS A 1081 -11.54 -13.20 19.11
N LEU A 1082 -12.23 -14.21 19.66
CA LEU A 1082 -13.17 -15.05 18.93
C LEU A 1082 -14.35 -14.26 18.36
N GLY A 1083 -14.87 -13.27 19.10
CA GLY A 1083 -15.90 -12.35 18.60
C GLY A 1083 -15.45 -11.57 17.35
N ALA A 1084 -14.22 -11.07 17.35
CA ALA A 1084 -13.63 -10.39 16.18
C ALA A 1084 -13.30 -11.34 15.03
N TRP A 1085 -12.78 -12.52 15.35
CA TRP A 1085 -12.53 -13.58 14.37
C TRP A 1085 -13.80 -14.05 13.69
N LEU A 1086 -14.89 -14.21 14.44
CA LEU A 1086 -16.19 -14.60 13.91
C LEU A 1086 -16.95 -13.43 13.28
N GLY A 1087 -16.40 -12.20 13.25
CA GLY A 1087 -17.07 -11.05 12.66
C GLY A 1087 -18.30 -10.57 13.44
N VAL A 1088 -18.46 -11.05 14.68
CA VAL A 1088 -19.54 -10.64 15.60
C VAL A 1088 -19.19 -9.30 16.25
N THR A 1089 -17.90 -9.03 16.49
CA THR A 1089 -17.43 -7.76 17.05
C THR A 1089 -16.19 -7.25 16.31
N PRO A 1090 -16.23 -6.14 15.56
CA PRO A 1090 -15.05 -5.62 14.86
C PRO A 1090 -13.97 -5.04 15.81
N LEU A 1091 -14.25 -4.98 17.12
CA LEU A 1091 -13.31 -4.59 18.16
C LEU A 1091 -12.65 -5.84 18.75
N TRP A 1092 -11.33 -5.82 18.83
CA TRP A 1092 -10.58 -6.70 19.72
C TRP A 1092 -9.72 -5.85 20.64
N ARG A 1093 -9.32 -6.45 21.76
CA ARG A 1093 -8.44 -5.78 22.70
C ARG A 1093 -6.99 -6.05 22.39
N SER A 1094 -6.22 -4.99 22.14
CA SER A 1094 -4.76 -5.03 22.20
C SER A 1094 -4.30 -4.94 23.66
N GLY A 1095 -3.30 -5.74 24.05
CA GLY A 1095 -2.67 -5.65 25.38
C GLY A 1095 -3.32 -6.44 26.53
N THR A 1096 -2.78 -6.25 27.73
CA THR A 1096 -3.32 -6.75 29.01
C THR A 1096 -4.53 -5.92 29.43
N PRO A 1097 -5.63 -6.56 29.86
CA PRO A 1097 -6.69 -5.88 30.57
C PRO A 1097 -6.16 -5.08 31.76
N SER A 1098 -6.72 -3.89 32.01
CA SER A 1098 -6.41 -3.14 33.22
C SER A 1098 -7.05 -3.83 34.42
N HIS A 1099 -6.76 -3.33 35.63
CA HIS A 1099 -7.38 -3.82 36.86
C HIS A 1099 -8.88 -3.44 37.00
N GLY A 1100 -9.45 -2.79 35.98
CA GLY A 1100 -10.80 -2.24 36.02
C GLY A 1100 -10.84 -0.92 36.76
N ILE A 1101 -11.78 -0.05 36.37
CA ILE A 1101 -12.02 1.24 37.02
C ILE A 1101 -13.25 1.12 37.91
N SER A 1102 -13.23 1.71 39.10
CA SER A 1102 -14.40 1.93 39.94
C SER A 1102 -14.55 3.42 40.29
N VAL A 1103 -15.77 3.83 40.64
CA VAL A 1103 -16.16 5.23 40.87
C VAL A 1103 -16.88 5.35 42.21
N ASP A 1104 -16.61 6.44 42.93
CA ASP A 1104 -17.22 6.75 44.22
C ASP A 1104 -18.64 7.29 44.10
N VAL A 1105 -19.57 6.37 43.85
CA VAL A 1105 -21.00 6.66 43.75
C VAL A 1105 -21.82 5.77 44.69
N ARG A 1106 -22.90 6.30 45.23
CA ARG A 1106 -23.92 5.55 45.97
C ARG A 1106 -25.25 5.56 45.23
N LEU A 1107 -26.01 4.47 45.33
CA LEU A 1107 -27.34 4.39 44.75
C LEU A 1107 -28.36 5.01 45.72
N GLU A 1108 -28.99 6.12 45.33
CA GLU A 1108 -30.05 6.80 46.08
C GLU A 1108 -31.23 7.10 45.15
N GLY A 1109 -32.45 6.74 45.57
CA GLY A 1109 -33.66 7.05 44.79
C GLY A 1109 -33.66 6.51 43.36
N GLY A 1110 -32.94 5.41 43.08
CA GLY A 1110 -32.81 4.85 41.74
C GLY A 1110 -31.85 5.62 40.82
N ARG A 1111 -30.93 6.43 41.37
CA ARG A 1111 -29.87 7.15 40.65
C ARG A 1111 -28.53 7.00 41.35
N TYR A 1112 -27.42 7.04 40.60
CA TYR A 1112 -26.09 7.11 41.20
C TYR A 1112 -25.79 8.55 41.60
N VAL A 1113 -25.46 8.78 42.86
CA VAL A 1113 -25.07 10.08 43.43
C VAL A 1113 -23.61 10.00 43.86
N VAL A 1114 -22.82 11.02 43.52
CA VAL A 1114 -21.39 11.08 43.86
C VAL A 1114 -21.21 11.26 45.36
N ILE A 1115 -20.27 10.52 45.96
CA ILE A 1115 -19.91 10.66 47.36
C ILE A 1115 -18.95 11.86 47.48
N GLU A 1116 -19.40 12.95 48.09
CA GLU A 1116 -18.52 14.10 48.35
C GLU A 1116 -17.59 13.79 49.55
N PRO A 1117 -16.27 14.08 49.46
CA PRO A 1117 -15.40 13.96 50.62
C PRO A 1117 -15.84 14.98 51.69
N ASP A 1118 -16.13 14.50 52.90
CA ASP A 1118 -16.68 15.28 54.02
C ASP A 1118 -15.91 16.60 54.24
N ARG A 1119 -16.52 17.74 53.86
CA ARG A 1119 -16.18 19.06 54.40
C ARG A 1119 -16.83 19.25 55.77
N ALA A 1120 -16.39 18.49 56.75
CA ALA A 1120 -16.49 18.87 58.16
C ALA A 1120 -15.03 18.98 58.61
N TRP A 1121 -14.44 20.15 58.79
CA TRP A 1121 -14.58 21.02 59.95
C TRP A 1121 -14.12 22.46 59.60
N THR A 1122 -15.02 23.43 59.56
CA THR A 1122 -14.74 24.86 59.85
C THR A 1122 -16.05 25.57 60.16
N SER A 1123 -16.66 25.23 61.30
CA SER A 1123 -17.56 26.13 62.01
C SER A 1123 -17.65 25.69 63.47
N LYS A 1124 -16.66 26.11 64.27
CA LYS A 1124 -16.78 26.24 65.74
C LYS A 1124 -15.60 27.07 66.27
N SER A 1125 -15.74 28.39 66.13
CA SER A 1125 -15.38 29.49 67.06
C SER A 1125 -15.20 30.76 66.24
#